data_AF-A0A969AJA0-F1
#
_entry.id   AF-A0A969AJA0-F1
#
_cell.length_a   1.000
_cell.length_b   1.000
_cell.length_c   1.000
_cell.angle_alpha   90.00
_cell.angle_beta   90.00
_cell.angle_gamma   90.00
#
_symmetry.space_group_name_H-M   'P 1'
#
loop_
_entity.id
_entity.type
_entity.pdbx_description
1 polymer ?
#
loop_
_entity_poly.entity_id
_entity_poly.type
_entity_poly.pdbx_seq_one_letter_code
_entity_poly.pdbx_strand_id
1 'polypeptide(L)'
;MKYNSRIADSASALNNSASKIFVDDAWMFDESRDTANKDFQKPTLWVSDPATIGKLATLFNVLPLGDTSDFPEGDHYIIAERWTKEESIKACAWRLKSVGKPCKVYSVQTSLECLIAEQSMTIQETVLQILDYAQTFDDWSSRIDYQPLTIKIATNIARSAIAILSKSEKAVELATLRQRCNEAPYNWNQLIKTLEAERKATRDRNEQHLKRSFSLEDVPEAPFGKDSKQLIKRRLIEQKWGDRLKFNEMLQRLELDGEHLMLDTIKTEIAVQFNMDIGREDAIDILLHLAKQRSYHPVRDYLNQVADSHPDIDTSILDNIATRYFGNDSAIANIYMRKTLIGAVARIMEPGCKMDTITILYGKQGTYKSTFWRRLIGNEFFTDSLVDLTHKDELAKLRRFWGLELAEIDYLFGQKAVESFKRFLSAQDDTYRPPYGRENVTVNRTCFFVGTTNKKDLLNDPTGDRRYWVLDVLTDFIPYKLLDTERDLIWAAAVKLYRQGERWDLTEQEKTLSYGSNEEYHSQDPWEDAIARYINIHYKVTTQEILTDALKFEINQCDLLKQRRVVAILQRLGCESKTVSRNGKKFRAWVYTPPSPESNADVTAYAVDVTPTVTTQIQSQQTSELTVTPVTPKVENFSENLENESPVDFGDSIETDVTDVTEYDSNSPNSCDESVLDGNASVEFEEEITVLPEVTALPPSEWMSEENLQAIAADLEWCVSIEQFQVFMNIYNFEALMVAASRTEASKQEQIKLWMNQLDALK
;
A
#
# COMPACT_ATOMS: atom_id res chain seq x y z
N MET A 1 33.25 -37.08 -4.13
CA MET A 1 34.60 -36.97 -4.75
C MET A 1 34.93 -38.27 -5.47
N LYS A 2 35.62 -38.18 -6.62
CA LYS A 2 35.92 -39.27 -7.59
C LYS A 2 34.78 -39.71 -8.53
N TYR A 3 34.30 -38.79 -9.36
CA TYR A 3 33.88 -39.06 -10.75
C TYR A 3 33.88 -37.73 -11.51
N ASN A 4 35.00 -37.40 -12.19
CA ASN A 4 35.15 -36.36 -13.23
C ASN A 4 36.64 -36.17 -13.55
N SER A 5 37.21 -37.06 -14.37
CA SER A 5 38.59 -36.94 -14.88
C SER A 5 38.86 -37.76 -16.16
N ARG A 6 37.82 -38.02 -16.97
CA ARG A 6 37.91 -38.96 -18.12
C ARG A 6 37.07 -38.60 -19.37
N ILE A 7 36.67 -37.34 -19.54
CA ILE A 7 35.99 -36.86 -20.77
C ILE A 7 36.82 -35.77 -21.49
N ALA A 8 38.06 -35.50 -21.05
CA ALA A 8 38.95 -34.51 -21.67
C ALA A 8 39.80 -35.05 -22.85
N ASP A 9 39.99 -36.37 -22.96
CA ASP A 9 41.06 -36.98 -23.79
C ASP A 9 40.56 -37.83 -24.99
N SER A 10 39.46 -37.43 -25.64
CA SER A 10 39.06 -38.03 -26.93
C SER A 10 38.55 -36.97 -27.92
N ALA A 11 39.42 -36.58 -28.84
CA ALA A 11 39.21 -35.44 -29.72
C ALA A 11 38.36 -35.71 -30.97
N SER A 12 37.62 -34.69 -31.40
CA SER A 12 37.66 -34.22 -32.80
C SER A 12 37.58 -32.69 -32.78
N ALA A 13 38.72 -32.00 -32.75
CA ALA A 13 39.40 -31.52 -33.96
C ALA A 13 38.46 -30.68 -34.87
N LEU A 14 38.76 -29.38 -34.97
CA LEU A 14 38.06 -28.35 -35.78
C LEU A 14 36.82 -27.67 -35.15
N ASN A 15 36.96 -27.09 -33.96
CA ASN A 15 36.12 -25.94 -33.55
C ASN A 15 37.03 -24.86 -32.93
N ASN A 16 37.27 -23.77 -33.66
CA ASN A 16 38.25 -22.71 -33.31
C ASN A 16 37.77 -21.75 -32.20
N SER A 17 36.83 -22.16 -31.36
CA SER A 17 36.26 -21.40 -30.23
C SER A 17 36.82 -21.84 -28.86
N ALA A 18 37.92 -22.57 -28.82
CA ALA A 18 38.56 -23.09 -27.61
C ALA A 18 39.30 -22.02 -26.79
N SER A 19 38.56 -21.20 -26.05
CA SER A 19 39.09 -20.25 -25.04
C SER A 19 38.12 -19.96 -23.87
N LYS A 20 37.00 -20.68 -23.79
CA LYS A 20 35.97 -20.53 -22.75
C LYS A 20 35.61 -21.94 -22.24
N ILE A 21 35.75 -22.17 -20.93
CA ILE A 21 35.35 -23.43 -20.29
C ILE A 21 34.27 -23.11 -19.27
N PHE A 22 33.18 -23.87 -19.28
CA PHE A 22 32.13 -23.76 -18.28
C PHE A 22 32.42 -24.72 -17.12
N VAL A 23 32.53 -24.21 -15.89
CA VAL A 23 32.91 -24.96 -14.68
C VAL A 23 32.11 -24.42 -13.49
N ASP A 24 31.55 -25.33 -12.67
CA ASP A 24 30.86 -25.01 -11.41
C ASP A 24 29.88 -23.82 -11.50
N ASP A 25 28.97 -23.90 -12.47
CA ASP A 25 27.92 -22.91 -12.78
C ASP A 25 28.41 -21.49 -13.17
N ALA A 26 29.69 -21.34 -13.49
CA ALA A 26 30.30 -20.12 -14.00
C ALA A 26 31.06 -20.32 -15.31
N TRP A 27 31.22 -19.23 -16.06
CA TRP A 27 32.12 -19.18 -17.22
C TRP A 27 33.54 -18.86 -16.76
N MET A 28 34.48 -19.77 -16.99
CA MET A 28 35.90 -19.63 -16.68
C MET A 28 36.72 -19.38 -17.95
N PHE A 29 37.72 -18.50 -17.85
CA PHE A 29 38.76 -18.39 -18.88
C PHE A 29 39.82 -19.47 -18.68
N ASP A 30 40.33 -20.01 -19.78
CA ASP A 30 41.53 -20.84 -19.78
C ASP A 30 42.77 -19.92 -19.68
N GLU A 31 43.44 -19.91 -18.52
CA GLU A 31 44.63 -19.10 -18.26
C GLU A 31 45.87 -19.53 -19.10
N SER A 32 45.80 -20.64 -19.86
CA SER A 32 46.97 -21.23 -20.51
C SER A 32 47.45 -20.55 -21.81
N ARG A 33 46.89 -19.40 -22.21
CA ARG A 33 47.32 -18.65 -23.42
C ARG A 33 47.38 -17.13 -23.22
N ASP A 34 48.57 -16.58 -23.42
CA ASP A 34 48.90 -15.14 -23.44
C ASP A 34 48.16 -14.36 -24.55
N THR A 35 46.86 -14.12 -24.39
CA THR A 35 46.13 -13.09 -25.14
C THR A 35 45.35 -12.21 -24.17
N ALA A 36 45.80 -10.96 -24.05
CA ALA A 36 45.32 -10.01 -23.07
C ALA A 36 43.80 -9.79 -23.11
N ASN A 37 43.20 -9.81 -21.91
CA ASN A 37 42.05 -9.01 -21.50
C ASN A 37 40.96 -8.77 -22.57
N LYS A 38 40.32 -9.86 -23.02
CA LYS A 38 38.98 -9.76 -23.62
C LYS A 38 37.95 -9.86 -22.51
N ASP A 39 37.16 -8.80 -22.30
CA ASP A 39 36.03 -8.83 -21.38
C ASP A 39 35.11 -10.02 -21.70
N PHE A 40 34.68 -10.75 -20.66
CA PHE A 40 33.81 -11.89 -20.87
C PHE A 40 32.44 -11.46 -21.39
N GLN A 41 32.18 -11.75 -22.66
CA GLN A 41 30.90 -11.53 -23.30
C GLN A 41 30.05 -12.81 -23.25
N LYS A 42 28.97 -12.73 -22.48
CA LYS A 42 28.00 -13.81 -22.26
C LYS A 42 27.33 -14.17 -23.60
N PRO A 43 27.38 -15.45 -24.03
CA PRO A 43 26.85 -15.86 -25.33
C PRO A 43 25.34 -15.65 -25.41
N THR A 44 24.83 -15.41 -26.62
CA THR A 44 23.42 -15.11 -26.89
C THR A 44 22.73 -16.32 -27.50
N LEU A 45 21.58 -16.69 -26.95
CA LEU A 45 20.76 -17.81 -27.39
C LEU A 45 19.44 -17.30 -27.98
N TRP A 46 19.24 -17.54 -29.27
CA TRP A 46 18.06 -17.12 -30.01
C TRP A 46 17.04 -18.26 -30.09
N VAL A 47 15.85 -18.05 -29.55
CA VAL A 47 14.79 -19.08 -29.41
C VAL A 47 13.42 -18.61 -29.92
N SER A 48 12.52 -19.55 -30.18
CA SER A 48 11.14 -19.25 -30.59
C SER A 48 10.34 -18.55 -29.48
N ASP A 49 10.51 -19.01 -28.24
CA ASP A 49 9.87 -18.44 -27.04
C ASP A 49 10.91 -18.36 -25.90
N PRO A 50 11.28 -17.16 -25.42
CA PRO A 50 12.19 -16.99 -24.29
C PRO A 50 11.67 -17.53 -22.95
N ALA A 51 10.34 -17.63 -22.76
CA ALA A 51 9.75 -17.95 -21.47
C ALA A 51 9.99 -19.42 -21.05
N THR A 52 10.03 -20.34 -22.00
CA THR A 52 10.14 -21.79 -21.77
C THR A 52 11.53 -22.24 -21.30
N ILE A 53 12.56 -21.43 -21.54
CA ILE A 53 13.96 -21.76 -21.21
C ILE A 53 14.59 -20.84 -20.15
N GLY A 54 13.80 -20.26 -19.24
CA GLY A 54 14.26 -19.34 -18.21
C GLY A 54 15.44 -19.84 -17.35
N LYS A 55 15.59 -21.17 -17.17
CA LYS A 55 16.75 -21.77 -16.47
C LYS A 55 18.09 -21.58 -17.20
N LEU A 56 18.09 -21.39 -18.52
CA LEU A 56 19.30 -21.09 -19.32
C LEU A 56 19.67 -19.60 -19.32
N ALA A 57 18.77 -18.71 -18.88
CA ALA A 57 19.01 -17.26 -18.85
C ALA A 57 20.09 -16.83 -17.84
N THR A 58 20.46 -17.70 -16.90
CA THR A 58 21.64 -17.52 -16.04
C THR A 58 22.95 -17.55 -16.84
N LEU A 59 23.05 -18.43 -17.85
CA LEU A 59 24.29 -18.71 -18.59
C LEU A 59 24.34 -18.10 -20.00
N PHE A 60 23.18 -17.91 -20.63
CA PHE A 60 23.03 -17.23 -21.93
C PHE A 60 22.24 -15.92 -21.81
N ASN A 61 22.46 -15.00 -22.73
CA ASN A 61 21.52 -13.92 -23.03
C ASN A 61 20.42 -14.50 -23.93
N VAL A 62 19.22 -14.72 -23.39
CA VAL A 62 18.12 -15.34 -24.15
C VAL A 62 17.31 -14.27 -24.86
N LEU A 63 17.21 -14.36 -26.19
CA LEU A 63 16.44 -13.41 -27.03
C LEU A 63 15.48 -14.16 -27.97
N PRO A 64 14.32 -13.57 -28.31
CA PRO A 64 13.39 -14.17 -29.26
C PRO A 64 13.92 -14.02 -30.70
N LEU A 65 13.71 -15.04 -31.54
CA LEU A 65 14.11 -15.07 -32.96
C LEU A 65 13.55 -13.91 -33.81
N GLY A 66 12.51 -13.23 -33.32
CA GLY A 66 11.90 -12.07 -33.97
C GLY A 66 12.62 -10.74 -33.73
N ASP A 67 13.45 -10.63 -32.67
CA ASP A 67 13.96 -9.34 -32.17
C ASP A 67 14.81 -8.58 -33.20
N THR A 68 14.78 -7.25 -33.05
CA THR A 68 15.52 -6.28 -33.85
C THR A 68 16.01 -5.08 -33.03
N SER A 69 15.78 -5.05 -31.72
CA SER A 69 16.15 -3.91 -30.87
C SER A 69 17.67 -3.79 -30.70
N ASP A 70 18.33 -4.87 -30.25
CA ASP A 70 19.77 -4.91 -30.03
C ASP A 70 20.40 -6.27 -30.40
N PHE A 71 21.67 -6.24 -30.83
CA PHE A 71 22.49 -7.44 -31.04
C PHE A 71 23.66 -7.42 -30.05
N PRO A 72 23.59 -8.16 -28.92
CA PRO A 72 24.67 -8.18 -27.93
C PRO A 72 26.03 -8.55 -28.52
N GLU A 73 27.12 -8.09 -27.91
CA GLU A 73 28.45 -8.61 -28.23
C GLU A 73 28.63 -10.03 -27.65
N GLY A 74 29.36 -10.89 -28.37
CA GLY A 74 29.62 -12.28 -27.99
C GLY A 74 29.25 -13.30 -29.07
N ASP A 75 29.27 -14.58 -28.71
CA ASP A 75 28.93 -15.68 -29.62
C ASP A 75 27.41 -15.88 -29.70
N HIS A 76 26.87 -16.06 -30.92
CA HIS A 76 25.43 -16.25 -31.14
C HIS A 76 25.06 -17.68 -31.55
N TYR A 77 24.09 -18.25 -30.85
CA TYR A 77 23.55 -19.59 -31.07
C TYR A 77 22.06 -19.50 -31.36
N ILE A 78 21.61 -20.09 -32.47
CA ILE A 78 20.20 -20.18 -32.86
C ILE A 78 19.70 -21.59 -32.58
N ILE A 79 18.58 -21.71 -31.87
CA ILE A 79 17.91 -22.99 -31.65
C ILE A 79 16.91 -23.28 -32.76
N ALA A 80 17.14 -24.39 -33.46
CA ALA A 80 16.23 -24.95 -34.46
C ALA A 80 15.52 -26.18 -33.89
N GLU A 81 14.40 -25.96 -33.18
CA GLU A 81 13.52 -27.04 -32.75
C GLU A 81 12.66 -27.55 -33.92
N ARG A 82 12.07 -28.74 -33.76
CA ARG A 82 11.16 -29.36 -34.73
C ARG A 82 10.02 -28.45 -35.25
N TRP A 83 9.55 -27.52 -34.43
CA TRP A 83 8.45 -26.60 -34.76
C TRP A 83 8.91 -25.17 -35.07
N THR A 84 10.21 -24.87 -34.93
CA THR A 84 10.76 -23.56 -35.29
C THR A 84 10.69 -23.39 -36.80
N LYS A 85 10.08 -22.30 -37.26
CA LYS A 85 9.91 -22.04 -38.69
C LYS A 85 11.24 -21.69 -39.35
N GLU A 86 11.53 -22.29 -40.51
CA GLU A 86 12.74 -22.00 -41.31
C GLU A 86 12.88 -20.49 -41.61
N GLU A 87 11.75 -19.81 -41.87
CA GLU A 87 11.67 -18.36 -42.12
C GLU A 87 12.27 -17.52 -40.98
N SER A 88 12.11 -17.96 -39.72
CA SER A 88 12.59 -17.26 -38.52
C SER A 88 14.08 -17.49 -38.28
N ILE A 89 14.54 -18.73 -38.48
CA ILE A 89 15.97 -19.09 -38.36
C ILE A 89 16.79 -18.36 -39.42
N LYS A 90 16.38 -18.46 -40.70
CA LYS A 90 17.06 -17.76 -41.81
C LYS A 90 17.03 -16.24 -41.62
N ALA A 91 15.89 -15.65 -41.22
CA ALA A 91 15.83 -14.21 -40.96
C ALA A 91 16.76 -13.75 -39.81
N CYS A 92 16.81 -14.48 -38.70
CA CYS A 92 17.71 -14.16 -37.58
C CYS A 92 19.19 -14.27 -37.99
N ALA A 93 19.57 -15.38 -38.65
CA ALA A 93 20.93 -15.62 -39.10
C ALA A 93 21.40 -14.57 -40.14
N TRP A 94 20.56 -14.21 -41.10
CA TRP A 94 20.89 -13.18 -42.09
C TRP A 94 21.03 -11.79 -41.46
N ARG A 95 20.24 -11.45 -40.43
CA ARG A 95 20.41 -10.20 -39.67
C ARG A 95 21.76 -10.16 -38.97
N LEU A 96 22.11 -11.20 -38.22
CA LEU A 96 23.40 -11.31 -37.53
C LEU A 96 24.57 -11.18 -38.54
N LYS A 97 24.50 -11.92 -39.66
CA LYS A 97 25.47 -11.83 -40.75
C LYS A 97 25.57 -10.42 -41.34
N SER A 98 24.47 -9.69 -41.48
CA SER A 98 24.46 -8.31 -42.00
C SER A 98 25.12 -7.28 -41.07
N VAL A 99 25.19 -7.58 -39.77
CA VAL A 99 25.91 -6.79 -38.74
C VAL A 99 27.35 -7.31 -38.54
N GLY A 100 27.77 -8.31 -39.32
CA GLY A 100 29.11 -8.90 -39.25
C GLY A 100 29.30 -9.91 -38.11
N LYS A 101 28.22 -10.31 -37.43
CA LYS A 101 28.26 -11.27 -36.30
C LYS A 101 27.99 -12.69 -36.81
N PRO A 102 28.93 -13.65 -36.69
CA PRO A 102 28.69 -15.04 -37.06
C PRO A 102 27.71 -15.70 -36.09
N CYS A 103 26.95 -16.68 -36.57
CA CYS A 103 26.05 -17.48 -35.75
C CYS A 103 26.19 -18.98 -36.05
N LYS A 104 25.97 -19.79 -35.01
CA LYS A 104 25.85 -21.25 -35.12
C LYS A 104 24.40 -21.66 -34.91
N VAL A 105 23.98 -22.77 -35.51
CA VAL A 105 22.62 -23.32 -35.36
C VAL A 105 22.69 -24.69 -34.69
N TYR A 106 22.00 -24.84 -33.56
CA TYR A 106 21.83 -26.13 -32.88
C TYR A 106 20.43 -26.68 -33.21
N SER A 107 20.39 -27.85 -33.87
CA SER A 107 19.14 -28.48 -34.30
C SER A 107 18.72 -29.60 -33.34
N VAL A 108 17.51 -29.49 -32.79
CA VAL A 108 17.02 -30.37 -31.72
C VAL A 108 15.69 -31.02 -32.13
N GLN A 109 15.59 -32.35 -31.98
CA GLN A 109 14.39 -33.10 -32.36
C GLN A 109 13.27 -33.00 -31.30
N THR A 110 13.66 -32.87 -30.04
CA THR A 110 12.81 -32.65 -28.86
C THR A 110 12.97 -31.20 -28.42
N SER A 111 11.92 -30.58 -27.86
CA SER A 111 12.04 -29.20 -27.37
C SER A 111 13.01 -29.12 -26.19
N LEU A 112 13.74 -28.00 -26.09
CA LEU A 112 14.64 -27.72 -24.96
C LEU A 112 13.89 -27.71 -23.62
N GLU A 113 12.62 -27.28 -23.62
CA GLU A 113 11.79 -27.31 -22.42
C GLU A 113 11.65 -28.74 -21.87
N CYS A 114 11.29 -29.72 -22.71
CA CYS A 114 11.17 -31.13 -22.30
C CYS A 114 12.50 -31.70 -21.80
N LEU A 115 13.61 -31.41 -22.50
CA LEU A 115 14.96 -31.87 -22.12
C LEU A 115 15.37 -31.36 -20.72
N ILE A 116 14.93 -30.15 -20.35
CA ILE A 116 15.23 -29.48 -19.07
C ILE A 116 14.18 -29.81 -17.98
N ALA A 117 12.96 -30.18 -18.36
CA ALA A 117 11.85 -30.44 -17.43
C ALA A 117 11.83 -31.89 -16.91
N GLU A 118 12.12 -32.88 -17.76
CA GLU A 118 11.96 -34.31 -17.43
C GLU A 118 13.12 -34.91 -16.59
N GLN A 119 14.02 -34.08 -16.05
CA GLN A 119 15.30 -34.50 -15.41
C GLN A 119 16.23 -35.33 -16.32
N SER A 120 15.93 -35.43 -17.62
CA SER A 120 16.70 -36.22 -18.59
C SER A 120 18.11 -35.67 -18.83
N MET A 121 18.30 -34.36 -18.69
CA MET A 121 19.60 -33.69 -18.78
C MET A 121 19.71 -32.57 -17.75
N THR A 122 20.91 -32.36 -17.22
CA THR A 122 21.23 -31.18 -16.40
C THR A 122 21.36 -29.93 -17.26
N ILE A 123 21.28 -28.75 -16.63
CA ILE A 123 21.56 -27.46 -17.27
C ILE A 123 22.98 -27.47 -17.89
N GLN A 124 23.95 -28.03 -17.16
CA GLN A 124 25.34 -28.10 -17.58
C GLN A 124 25.53 -28.94 -18.86
N GLU A 125 24.95 -30.15 -18.91
CA GLU A 125 25.02 -31.00 -20.10
C GLU A 125 24.24 -30.41 -21.29
N THR A 126 23.13 -29.70 -21.03
CA THR A 126 22.37 -28.98 -22.06
C THR A 126 23.21 -27.86 -22.69
N VAL A 127 23.93 -27.10 -21.87
CA VAL A 127 24.87 -26.05 -22.32
C VAL A 127 25.97 -26.66 -23.18
N LEU A 128 26.63 -27.73 -22.71
CA LEU A 128 27.68 -28.41 -23.46
C LEU A 128 27.17 -28.94 -24.81
N GLN A 129 25.98 -29.55 -24.85
CA GLN A 129 25.38 -30.00 -26.11
C GLN A 129 25.17 -28.86 -27.12
N ILE A 130 24.68 -27.70 -26.67
CA ILE A 130 24.51 -26.53 -27.54
C ILE A 130 25.87 -26.04 -28.06
N LEU A 131 26.90 -26.01 -27.22
CA LEU A 131 28.23 -25.49 -27.61
C LEU A 131 28.98 -26.41 -28.58
N ASP A 132 28.95 -27.73 -28.32
CA ASP A 132 29.74 -28.72 -29.05
C ASP A 132 29.09 -29.14 -30.38
N TYR A 133 27.75 -29.24 -30.42
CA TYR A 133 27.01 -29.75 -31.58
C TYR A 133 26.33 -28.66 -32.43
N ALA A 134 26.46 -27.37 -32.10
CA ALA A 134 26.01 -26.30 -32.99
C ALA A 134 26.93 -26.20 -34.23
N GLN A 135 26.35 -26.42 -35.41
CA GLN A 135 27.02 -26.30 -36.70
C GLN A 135 26.94 -24.86 -37.23
N THR A 136 27.71 -24.50 -38.26
CA THR A 136 27.61 -23.14 -38.84
C THR A 136 26.25 -22.94 -39.53
N PHE A 137 25.80 -21.69 -39.68
CA PHE A 137 24.58 -21.39 -40.42
C PHE A 137 24.63 -21.87 -41.89
N ASP A 138 25.79 -21.73 -42.55
CA ASP A 138 25.94 -22.12 -43.97
C ASP A 138 25.88 -23.65 -44.12
N ASP A 139 26.46 -24.42 -43.18
CA ASP A 139 26.30 -25.89 -43.12
C ASP A 139 24.85 -26.29 -42.86
N TRP A 140 24.16 -25.57 -41.97
CA TRP A 140 22.76 -25.81 -41.66
C TRP A 140 21.85 -25.55 -42.86
N SER A 141 22.00 -24.42 -43.57
CA SER A 141 21.23 -24.12 -44.78
C SER A 141 21.46 -25.17 -45.86
N SER A 142 22.74 -25.49 -46.14
CA SER A 142 23.11 -26.46 -47.16
C SER A 142 22.47 -27.85 -46.95
N ARG A 143 22.27 -28.27 -45.69
CA ARG A 143 21.59 -29.53 -45.35
C ARG A 143 20.07 -29.51 -45.60
N ILE A 144 19.41 -28.37 -45.40
CA ILE A 144 17.96 -28.24 -45.58
C ILE A 144 17.57 -27.83 -47.00
N ASP A 145 18.50 -27.30 -47.80
CA ASP A 145 18.20 -26.81 -49.14
C ASP A 145 17.86 -27.92 -50.16
N TYR A 146 18.02 -29.20 -49.79
CA TYR A 146 17.49 -30.36 -50.52
C TYR A 146 16.06 -30.75 -50.13
N GLN A 147 15.49 -30.16 -49.08
CA GLN A 147 14.15 -30.51 -48.58
C GLN A 147 13.06 -29.72 -49.34
N PRO A 148 11.99 -30.38 -49.80
CA PRO A 148 10.92 -29.72 -50.53
C PRO A 148 10.12 -28.78 -49.62
N LEU A 149 9.68 -27.64 -50.17
CA LEU A 149 8.92 -26.61 -49.47
C LEU A 149 7.55 -26.39 -50.11
N THR A 150 6.58 -25.97 -49.29
CA THR A 150 5.35 -25.40 -49.84
C THR A 150 5.61 -23.99 -50.36
N ILE A 151 4.86 -23.57 -51.39
CA ILE A 151 4.91 -22.22 -51.96
C ILE A 151 4.73 -21.15 -50.87
N LYS A 152 3.87 -21.39 -49.88
CA LYS A 152 3.62 -20.49 -48.74
C LYS A 152 4.89 -20.26 -47.89
N ILE A 153 5.60 -21.33 -47.54
CA ILE A 153 6.85 -21.23 -46.77
C ILE A 153 7.94 -20.56 -47.61
N ALA A 154 8.09 -20.96 -48.88
CA ALA A 154 9.04 -20.35 -49.80
C ALA A 154 8.76 -18.84 -50.00
N THR A 155 7.50 -18.42 -50.03
CA THR A 155 7.08 -16.99 -50.09
C THR A 155 7.54 -16.21 -48.85
N ASN A 156 7.39 -16.79 -47.65
CA ASN A 156 7.81 -16.13 -46.41
C ASN A 156 9.33 -16.02 -46.31
N ILE A 157 10.08 -17.08 -46.66
CA ILE A 157 11.54 -17.03 -46.70
C ILE A 157 11.99 -16.01 -47.76
N ALA A 158 11.35 -15.97 -48.94
CA ALA A 158 11.63 -14.99 -49.98
C ALA A 158 11.41 -13.54 -49.51
N ARG A 159 10.37 -13.25 -48.71
CA ARG A 159 10.17 -11.93 -48.08
C ARG A 159 11.35 -11.53 -47.20
N SER A 160 11.83 -12.44 -46.34
CA SER A 160 13.01 -12.21 -45.50
C SER A 160 14.29 -12.03 -46.33
N ALA A 161 14.47 -12.84 -47.38
CA ALA A 161 15.63 -12.76 -48.29
C ALA A 161 15.67 -11.42 -49.03
N ILE A 162 14.53 -10.96 -49.57
CA ILE A 162 14.37 -9.65 -50.23
C ILE A 162 14.62 -8.50 -49.24
N ALA A 163 14.32 -8.69 -47.96
CA ALA A 163 14.43 -7.65 -46.94
C ALA A 163 15.84 -7.49 -46.36
N ILE A 164 16.69 -8.53 -46.38
CA ILE A 164 17.94 -8.62 -45.61
C ILE A 164 19.18 -8.93 -46.47
N LEU A 165 19.08 -9.83 -47.48
CA LEU A 165 20.26 -10.33 -48.20
C LEU A 165 20.85 -9.34 -49.22
N SER A 166 22.16 -9.48 -49.46
CA SER A 166 22.84 -8.78 -50.56
C SER A 166 22.31 -9.21 -51.93
N LYS A 167 22.57 -8.39 -52.97
CA LYS A 167 22.05 -8.65 -54.33
C LYS A 167 22.47 -10.01 -54.91
N SER A 168 23.69 -10.47 -54.60
CA SER A 168 24.24 -11.76 -55.02
C SER A 168 23.64 -12.92 -54.22
N GLU A 169 23.65 -12.85 -52.88
CA GLU A 169 23.11 -13.91 -52.02
C GLU A 169 21.60 -14.10 -52.25
N LYS A 170 20.85 -12.99 -52.37
CA LYS A 170 19.42 -13.03 -52.70
C LYS A 170 19.15 -13.77 -54.00
N ALA A 171 19.98 -13.60 -55.03
CA ALA A 171 19.78 -14.27 -56.32
C ALA A 171 19.99 -15.79 -56.21
N VAL A 172 20.93 -16.24 -55.38
CA VAL A 172 21.17 -17.66 -55.08
C VAL A 172 20.00 -18.23 -54.28
N GLU A 173 19.63 -17.61 -53.15
CA GLU A 173 18.56 -18.09 -52.27
C GLU A 173 17.22 -18.18 -53.00
N LEU A 174 16.84 -17.16 -53.78
CA LEU A 174 15.60 -17.18 -54.55
C LEU A 174 15.60 -18.23 -55.67
N ALA A 175 16.76 -18.61 -56.21
CA ALA A 175 16.87 -19.71 -57.16
C ALA A 175 16.71 -21.08 -56.47
N THR A 176 17.31 -21.24 -55.29
CA THR A 176 17.17 -22.43 -54.42
C THR A 176 15.72 -22.63 -53.98
N LEU A 177 15.06 -21.58 -53.45
CA LEU A 177 13.66 -21.65 -53.02
C LEU A 177 12.71 -22.06 -54.14
N ARG A 178 12.88 -21.53 -55.37
CA ARG A 178 12.10 -21.94 -56.54
C ARG A 178 12.23 -23.44 -56.83
N GLN A 179 13.45 -23.98 -56.74
CA GLN A 179 13.69 -25.41 -56.94
C GLN A 179 13.03 -26.23 -55.83
N ARG A 180 13.18 -25.81 -54.57
CA ARG A 180 12.60 -26.49 -53.39
C ARG A 180 11.07 -26.51 -53.39
N CYS A 181 10.41 -25.48 -53.92
CA CYS A 181 8.95 -25.48 -54.08
C CYS A 181 8.45 -25.97 -55.45
N ASN A 182 9.35 -26.43 -56.33
CA ASN A 182 9.05 -26.95 -57.68
C ASN A 182 8.16 -26.02 -58.53
N GLU A 183 8.38 -24.70 -58.45
CA GLU A 183 7.54 -23.72 -59.15
C GLU A 183 8.02 -23.37 -60.56
N ALA A 184 7.05 -23.05 -61.42
CA ALA A 184 7.31 -22.64 -62.79
C ALA A 184 8.09 -21.30 -62.80
N PRO A 185 9.11 -21.13 -63.67
CA PRO A 185 9.92 -19.92 -63.72
C PRO A 185 9.10 -18.63 -63.88
N TYR A 186 7.99 -18.70 -64.62
CA TYR A 186 7.09 -17.58 -64.86
C TYR A 186 6.34 -17.14 -63.59
N ASN A 187 5.67 -18.09 -62.92
CA ASN A 187 4.91 -17.85 -61.68
C ASN A 187 5.82 -17.31 -60.58
N TRP A 188 6.99 -17.94 -60.39
CA TRP A 188 7.98 -17.50 -59.42
C TRP A 188 8.44 -16.06 -59.68
N ASN A 189 8.77 -15.72 -60.92
CA ASN A 189 9.20 -14.36 -61.27
C ASN A 189 8.09 -13.31 -61.09
N GLN A 190 6.81 -13.67 -61.25
CA GLN A 190 5.69 -12.79 -60.89
C GLN A 190 5.55 -12.59 -59.38
N LEU A 191 5.68 -13.68 -58.60
CA LEU A 191 5.65 -13.64 -57.15
C LEU A 191 6.76 -12.74 -56.59
N ILE A 192 8.02 -12.94 -57.02
CA ILE A 192 9.16 -12.14 -56.56
C ILE A 192 8.99 -10.66 -56.90
N LYS A 193 8.52 -10.31 -58.11
CA LYS A 193 8.20 -8.91 -58.46
C LYS A 193 7.16 -8.28 -57.53
N THR A 194 6.17 -9.06 -57.12
CA THR A 194 5.11 -8.61 -56.19
C THR A 194 5.70 -8.35 -54.79
N LEU A 195 6.51 -9.27 -54.28
CA LEU A 195 7.19 -9.12 -52.98
C LEU A 195 8.19 -7.96 -52.96
N GLU A 196 8.93 -7.72 -54.05
CA GLU A 196 9.83 -6.57 -54.17
C GLU A 196 9.06 -5.24 -54.18
N ALA A 197 7.88 -5.20 -54.82
CA ALA A 197 6.98 -4.05 -54.78
C ALA A 197 6.37 -3.82 -53.37
N GLU A 198 5.92 -4.88 -52.68
CA GLU A 198 5.47 -4.82 -51.27
C GLU A 198 6.56 -4.23 -50.36
N ARG A 199 7.81 -4.71 -50.50
CA ARG A 199 8.94 -4.23 -49.71
C ARG A 199 9.29 -2.77 -50.04
N LYS A 200 9.26 -2.38 -51.31
CA LYS A 200 9.49 -0.98 -51.72
C LYS A 200 8.41 -0.06 -51.13
N ALA A 201 7.13 -0.38 -51.29
CA ALA A 201 6.03 0.42 -50.74
C ALA A 201 6.03 0.48 -49.19
N THR A 202 6.62 -0.51 -48.52
CA THR A 202 6.83 -0.49 -47.07
C THR A 202 8.03 0.38 -46.68
N ARG A 203 9.14 0.31 -47.43
CA ARG A 203 10.29 1.21 -47.26
C ARG A 203 9.89 2.67 -47.50
N ASP A 204 9.17 2.95 -48.58
CA ASP A 204 8.74 4.31 -48.93
C ASP A 204 7.80 4.88 -47.83
N ARG A 205 6.90 4.07 -47.27
CA ARG A 205 6.07 4.45 -46.10
C ARG A 205 6.89 4.67 -44.83
N ASN A 206 7.84 3.79 -44.53
CA ASN A 206 8.71 3.94 -43.36
C ASN A 206 9.64 5.15 -43.51
N GLU A 207 10.12 5.46 -44.71
CA GLU A 207 10.94 6.64 -45.00
C GLU A 207 10.09 7.92 -44.92
N GLN A 208 8.82 7.90 -45.34
CA GLN A 208 7.87 8.99 -45.10
C GLN A 208 7.53 9.17 -43.61
N HIS A 209 7.48 8.09 -42.82
CA HIS A 209 7.35 8.17 -41.37
C HIS A 209 8.62 8.70 -40.71
N LEU A 210 9.80 8.24 -41.12
CA LEU A 210 11.09 8.64 -40.55
C LEU A 210 11.41 10.11 -40.87
N LYS A 211 11.12 10.56 -42.10
CA LYS A 211 11.16 11.99 -42.50
C LYS A 211 10.13 12.86 -41.77
N ARG A 212 9.16 12.26 -41.07
CA ARG A 212 8.23 12.95 -40.16
C ARG A 212 8.62 12.84 -38.68
N SER A 213 9.59 11.97 -38.32
CA SER A 213 9.92 11.67 -36.92
C SER A 213 11.37 11.97 -36.51
N PHE A 214 12.27 12.27 -37.46
CA PHE A 214 13.66 12.64 -37.17
C PHE A 214 14.11 13.91 -37.91
N SER A 215 13.91 15.04 -37.25
CA SER A 215 14.70 16.27 -37.41
C SER A 215 14.72 16.97 -36.05
N LEU A 216 15.79 16.77 -35.28
CA LEU A 216 15.86 17.09 -33.84
C LEU A 216 16.99 18.08 -33.49
N GLU A 217 17.69 18.63 -34.49
CA GLU A 217 18.90 19.45 -34.30
C GLU A 217 18.78 20.89 -34.86
N ASP A 218 17.70 21.20 -35.58
CA ASP A 218 17.23 22.56 -35.77
C ASP A 218 15.85 22.67 -35.13
N VAL A 219 15.67 23.59 -34.18
CA VAL A 219 14.33 24.04 -33.74
C VAL A 219 14.04 25.38 -34.40
N PRO A 220 13.54 25.40 -35.65
CA PRO A 220 12.89 26.59 -36.16
C PRO A 220 11.58 26.78 -35.39
N GLU A 221 11.28 28.02 -34.99
CA GLU A 221 9.94 28.37 -34.53
C GLU A 221 8.90 27.94 -35.59
N ALA A 222 7.89 27.20 -35.14
CA ALA A 222 7.14 26.28 -36.01
C ALA A 222 6.44 26.97 -37.21
N PRO A 223 6.78 26.60 -38.46
CA PRO A 223 6.06 27.07 -39.63
C PRO A 223 4.84 26.17 -39.94
N PHE A 224 3.67 26.55 -39.41
CA PHE A 224 2.32 26.20 -39.87
C PHE A 224 2.13 24.87 -40.64
N GLY A 225 2.12 23.76 -39.90
CA GLY A 225 1.21 22.65 -40.23
C GLY A 225 -0.19 22.94 -39.66
N LYS A 226 -1.26 22.31 -40.19
CA LYS A 226 -2.54 22.30 -39.47
C LYS A 226 -2.33 21.65 -38.10
N ASP A 227 -2.77 22.31 -37.04
CA ASP A 227 -2.71 21.77 -35.69
C ASP A 227 -3.27 20.34 -35.64
N SER A 228 -2.65 19.47 -34.87
CA SER A 228 -3.21 18.13 -34.65
C SER A 228 -4.60 18.26 -34.02
N LYS A 229 -5.52 17.34 -34.34
CA LYS A 229 -6.88 17.39 -33.77
C LYS A 229 -6.86 17.43 -32.24
N GLN A 230 -5.88 16.77 -31.62
CA GLN A 230 -5.68 16.76 -30.17
C GLN A 230 -5.14 18.11 -29.64
N LEU A 231 -4.26 18.80 -30.39
CA LEU A 231 -3.77 20.13 -30.04
C LEU A 231 -4.88 21.19 -30.16
N ILE A 232 -5.77 21.08 -31.16
CA ILE A 232 -6.98 21.92 -31.26
C ILE A 232 -7.90 21.68 -30.06
N LYS A 233 -8.22 20.41 -29.75
CA LYS A 233 -9.00 20.01 -28.56
C LYS A 233 -8.38 20.58 -27.27
N ARG A 234 -7.06 20.44 -27.09
CA ARG A 234 -6.33 20.97 -25.93
C ARG A 234 -6.52 22.49 -25.84
N ARG A 235 -6.21 23.26 -26.88
CA ARG A 235 -6.29 24.73 -26.83
C ARG A 235 -7.70 25.22 -26.54
N LEU A 236 -8.74 24.55 -27.05
CA LEU A 236 -10.13 24.88 -26.72
C LEU A 236 -10.43 24.67 -25.23
N ILE A 237 -10.01 23.54 -24.65
CA ILE A 237 -10.16 23.24 -23.22
C ILE A 237 -9.35 24.24 -22.37
N GLU A 238 -8.11 24.47 -22.74
CA GLU A 238 -7.17 25.41 -22.11
C GLU A 238 -7.71 26.86 -22.12
N GLN A 239 -8.36 27.29 -23.21
CA GLN A 239 -8.96 28.63 -23.32
C GLN A 239 -10.12 28.88 -22.32
N LYS A 240 -10.91 27.84 -21.98
CA LYS A 240 -12.11 28.00 -21.14
C LYS A 240 -11.90 27.55 -19.68
N TRP A 241 -11.10 26.52 -19.48
CA TRP A 241 -10.87 25.87 -18.19
C TRP A 241 -9.43 26.01 -17.69
N GLY A 242 -8.48 26.47 -18.51
CA GLY A 242 -7.04 26.39 -18.22
C GLY A 242 -6.65 26.82 -16.81
N ASP A 243 -6.94 28.05 -16.40
CA ASP A 243 -6.52 28.60 -15.10
C ASP A 243 -7.36 28.06 -13.92
N ARG A 244 -8.54 27.53 -14.23
CA ARG A 244 -9.53 26.98 -13.31
C ARG A 244 -9.27 25.50 -12.99
N LEU A 245 -8.61 24.80 -13.92
CA LEU A 245 -8.30 23.39 -13.84
C LEU A 245 -6.96 23.18 -13.13
N LYS A 246 -7.00 22.49 -11.99
CA LYS A 246 -5.83 22.17 -11.15
C LYS A 246 -5.76 20.69 -10.84
N PHE A 247 -4.57 20.21 -10.50
CA PHE A 247 -4.37 18.85 -10.03
C PHE A 247 -4.07 18.85 -8.53
N ASN A 248 -4.92 18.19 -7.74
CA ASN A 248 -4.75 18.11 -6.30
C ASN A 248 -3.77 16.97 -5.97
N GLU A 249 -2.56 17.29 -5.50
CA GLU A 249 -1.51 16.32 -5.20
C GLU A 249 -1.87 15.38 -4.05
N MET A 250 -2.66 15.86 -3.08
CA MET A 250 -3.08 15.10 -1.90
C MET A 250 -4.20 14.12 -2.26
N LEU A 251 -5.24 14.60 -2.94
CA LEU A 251 -6.41 13.80 -3.30
C LEU A 251 -6.25 13.05 -4.64
N GLN A 252 -5.18 13.29 -5.39
CA GLN A 252 -4.85 12.67 -6.68
C GLN A 252 -5.96 12.77 -7.74
N ARG A 253 -6.66 13.91 -7.75
CA ARG A 253 -7.83 14.14 -8.59
C ARG A 253 -7.73 15.45 -9.37
N LEU A 254 -8.51 15.51 -10.44
CA LEU A 254 -8.73 16.74 -11.21
C LEU A 254 -9.76 17.60 -10.49
N GLU A 255 -9.47 18.90 -10.37
CA GLU A 255 -10.39 19.87 -9.79
C GLU A 255 -10.59 21.05 -10.75
N LEU A 256 -11.83 21.51 -10.85
CA LEU A 256 -12.24 22.68 -11.63
C LEU A 256 -12.86 23.68 -10.65
N ASP A 257 -12.28 24.88 -10.55
CA ASP A 257 -12.67 25.91 -9.56
C ASP A 257 -12.59 25.44 -8.08
N GLY A 258 -11.80 24.39 -7.81
CA GLY A 258 -11.67 23.75 -6.49
C GLY A 258 -12.60 22.55 -6.28
N GLU A 259 -13.60 22.36 -7.14
CA GLU A 259 -14.54 21.23 -7.07
C GLU A 259 -14.05 20.01 -7.84
N HIS A 260 -14.45 18.81 -7.38
CA HIS A 260 -14.02 17.55 -8.01
C HIS A 260 -14.59 17.38 -9.41
N LEU A 261 -13.70 17.31 -10.42
CA LEU A 261 -14.09 17.07 -11.80
C LEU A 261 -14.31 15.57 -12.05
N MET A 262 -15.58 15.13 -11.98
CA MET A 262 -15.98 13.75 -12.21
C MET A 262 -15.59 13.26 -13.61
N LEU A 263 -14.65 12.31 -13.69
CA LEU A 263 -14.16 11.79 -14.98
C LEU A 263 -15.18 10.88 -15.69
N ASP A 264 -16.19 10.39 -14.97
CA ASP A 264 -17.17 9.49 -15.57
C ASP A 264 -18.09 10.20 -16.57
N THR A 265 -18.55 11.40 -16.24
CA THR A 265 -19.43 12.23 -17.08
C THR A 265 -18.67 13.18 -18.01
N ILE A 266 -17.33 13.16 -17.99
CA ILE A 266 -16.47 14.17 -18.64
C ILE A 266 -16.70 14.33 -20.14
N LYS A 267 -17.09 13.25 -20.84
CA LYS A 267 -17.43 13.31 -22.27
C LYS A 267 -18.68 14.17 -22.50
N THR A 268 -19.71 13.97 -21.68
CA THR A 268 -20.95 14.76 -21.71
C THR A 268 -20.65 16.21 -21.33
N GLU A 269 -19.86 16.42 -20.29
CA GLU A 269 -19.46 17.76 -19.84
C GLU A 269 -18.72 18.53 -20.94
N ILE A 270 -17.77 17.89 -21.63
CA ILE A 270 -17.06 18.52 -22.75
C ILE A 270 -18.00 18.78 -23.95
N ALA A 271 -18.91 17.86 -24.25
CA ALA A 271 -19.90 18.05 -25.31
C ALA A 271 -20.81 19.27 -25.02
N VAL A 272 -21.31 19.41 -23.80
CA VAL A 272 -22.15 20.54 -23.38
C VAL A 272 -21.35 21.85 -23.33
N GLN A 273 -20.16 21.84 -22.72
CA GLN A 273 -19.41 23.07 -22.47
C GLN A 273 -18.61 23.58 -23.68
N PHE A 274 -18.23 22.73 -24.62
CA PHE A 274 -17.37 23.08 -25.76
C PHE A 274 -17.98 22.74 -27.13
N ASN A 275 -19.16 22.11 -27.18
CA ASN A 275 -19.80 21.63 -28.40
C ASN A 275 -18.84 20.74 -29.24
N MET A 276 -18.14 19.82 -28.55
CA MET A 276 -17.01 19.08 -29.09
C MET A 276 -17.10 17.59 -28.76
N ASP A 277 -17.00 16.72 -29.77
CA ASP A 277 -16.87 15.27 -29.56
C ASP A 277 -15.40 14.86 -29.33
N ILE A 278 -15.21 14.03 -28.31
CA ILE A 278 -13.91 13.59 -27.82
C ILE A 278 -14.02 12.18 -27.24
N GLY A 279 -12.96 11.37 -27.38
CA GLY A 279 -12.85 10.09 -26.68
C GLY A 279 -12.66 10.33 -25.18
N ARG A 280 -13.14 9.42 -24.31
CA ARG A 280 -12.96 9.56 -22.86
C ARG A 280 -11.47 9.62 -22.49
N GLU A 281 -10.65 8.75 -23.11
CA GLU A 281 -9.19 8.73 -22.93
C GLU A 281 -8.53 10.04 -23.41
N ASP A 282 -8.85 10.53 -24.63
CA ASP A 282 -8.36 11.83 -25.14
C ASP A 282 -8.66 12.99 -24.17
N ALA A 283 -9.86 13.00 -23.59
CA ALA A 283 -10.30 14.02 -22.66
C ALA A 283 -9.52 13.96 -21.34
N ILE A 284 -9.41 12.76 -20.76
CA ILE A 284 -8.66 12.53 -19.51
C ILE A 284 -7.18 12.88 -19.68
N ASP A 285 -6.56 12.48 -20.80
CA ASP A 285 -5.17 12.82 -21.14
C ASP A 285 -4.95 14.35 -21.22
N ILE A 286 -5.78 15.06 -21.99
CA ILE A 286 -5.69 16.52 -22.12
C ILE A 286 -5.89 17.21 -20.76
N LEU A 287 -6.89 16.79 -19.99
CA LEU A 287 -7.20 17.40 -18.69
C LEU A 287 -6.10 17.14 -17.67
N LEU A 288 -5.57 15.91 -17.58
CA LEU A 288 -4.42 15.59 -16.74
C LEU A 288 -3.17 16.37 -17.16
N HIS A 289 -2.92 16.50 -18.47
CA HIS A 289 -1.78 17.26 -19.00
C HIS A 289 -1.84 18.75 -18.64
N LEU A 290 -3.01 19.37 -18.76
CA LEU A 290 -3.23 20.77 -18.39
C LEU A 290 -3.17 20.98 -16.87
N ALA A 291 -3.89 20.15 -16.11
CA ALA A 291 -3.98 20.27 -14.66
C ALA A 291 -2.65 20.01 -13.94
N LYS A 292 -1.83 19.07 -14.43
CA LYS A 292 -0.53 18.76 -13.82
C LYS A 292 0.46 19.92 -13.88
N GLN A 293 0.34 20.80 -14.88
CA GLN A 293 1.12 22.05 -14.95
C GLN A 293 0.73 23.04 -13.84
N ARG A 294 -0.41 22.82 -13.19
CA ARG A 294 -0.99 23.60 -12.09
C ARG A 294 -1.33 22.66 -10.91
N SER A 295 -0.41 21.75 -10.63
CA SER A 295 -0.48 20.89 -9.45
C SER A 295 -0.32 21.73 -8.19
N TYR A 296 -1.08 21.39 -7.15
CA TYR A 296 -1.01 22.05 -5.84
C TYR A 296 -1.26 21.04 -4.73
N HIS A 297 -0.79 21.33 -3.51
CA HIS A 297 -1.04 20.49 -2.34
C HIS A 297 -1.72 21.35 -1.27
N PRO A 298 -3.00 21.11 -0.93
CA PRO A 298 -3.79 22.06 -0.14
C PRO A 298 -3.17 22.37 1.24
N VAL A 299 -2.57 21.36 1.89
CA VAL A 299 -1.83 21.55 3.15
C VAL A 299 -0.56 22.39 2.99
N ARG A 300 0.16 22.25 1.86
CA ARG A 300 1.39 23.02 1.59
C ARG A 300 1.05 24.48 1.36
N ASP A 301 -0.03 24.73 0.62
CA ASP A 301 -0.56 26.05 0.35
C ASP A 301 -1.07 26.71 1.64
N TYR A 302 -1.81 25.98 2.49
CA TYR A 302 -2.20 26.43 3.83
C TYR A 302 -0.98 26.79 4.71
N LEU A 303 0.00 25.89 4.82
CA LEU A 303 1.21 26.11 5.63
C LEU A 303 2.04 27.31 5.14
N ASN A 304 2.12 27.51 3.82
CA ASN A 304 2.75 28.71 3.26
C ASN A 304 1.92 29.97 3.56
N GLN A 305 0.60 29.92 3.36
CA GLN A 305 -0.31 31.04 3.62
C GLN A 305 -0.25 31.52 5.08
N VAL A 306 -0.28 30.62 6.08
CA VAL A 306 -0.21 31.03 7.50
C VAL A 306 1.15 31.60 7.88
N ALA A 307 2.23 31.09 7.29
CA ALA A 307 3.59 31.60 7.50
C ALA A 307 3.79 32.98 6.85
N ASP A 308 3.25 33.19 5.65
CA ASP A 308 3.33 34.47 4.93
C ASP A 308 2.39 35.52 5.55
N SER A 309 1.31 35.09 6.22
CA SER A 309 0.41 35.95 7.00
C SER A 309 1.00 36.38 8.36
N HIS A 310 1.97 35.62 8.89
CA HIS A 310 2.58 35.86 10.21
C HIS A 310 4.13 35.76 10.17
N PRO A 311 4.84 36.57 9.35
CA PRO A 311 6.28 36.45 9.17
C PRO A 311 7.07 36.66 10.47
N ASP A 312 6.60 37.60 11.31
CA ASP A 312 7.23 37.98 12.57
C ASP A 312 6.76 37.14 13.77
N ILE A 313 6.05 36.02 13.55
CA ILE A 313 5.52 35.16 14.64
C ILE A 313 6.61 34.79 15.66
N ASP A 314 6.29 34.95 16.95
CA ASP A 314 7.13 34.47 18.03
C ASP A 314 7.01 32.94 18.13
N THR A 315 8.13 32.25 18.00
CA THR A 315 8.18 30.78 18.05
C THR A 315 8.01 30.23 19.47
N SER A 316 8.07 31.08 20.51
CA SER A 316 7.86 30.69 21.92
C SER A 316 6.48 30.09 22.19
N ILE A 317 5.50 30.32 21.29
CA ILE A 317 4.17 29.69 21.35
C ILE A 317 4.24 28.15 21.29
N LEU A 318 5.31 27.56 20.73
CA LEU A 318 5.49 26.09 20.75
C LEU A 318 6.11 25.57 22.04
N ASP A 319 6.77 26.43 22.82
CA ASP A 319 7.56 26.02 23.99
C ASP A 319 6.67 25.72 25.22
N ASN A 320 5.37 26.07 25.16
CA ASN A 320 4.42 25.90 26.26
C ASN A 320 3.09 25.20 25.87
N ILE A 321 3.01 24.54 24.71
CA ILE A 321 1.76 23.89 24.25
C ILE A 321 1.22 22.86 25.25
N ALA A 322 2.08 22.01 25.82
CA ALA A 322 1.64 20.99 26.78
C ALA A 322 1.15 21.62 28.09
N THR A 323 1.83 22.66 28.58
CA THR A 323 1.35 23.48 29.70
C THR A 323 -0.02 24.11 29.38
N ARG A 324 -0.12 24.79 28.24
CA ARG A 324 -1.27 25.62 27.84
C ARG A 324 -2.55 24.82 27.57
N TYR A 325 -2.42 23.65 26.97
CA TYR A 325 -3.57 22.84 26.53
C TYR A 325 -3.83 21.61 27.41
N PHE A 326 -2.78 21.01 27.97
CA PHE A 326 -2.86 19.75 28.71
C PHE A 326 -2.61 19.93 30.22
N GLY A 327 -2.21 21.11 30.68
CA GLY A 327 -1.83 21.37 32.08
C GLY A 327 -0.55 20.63 32.49
N ASN A 328 0.28 20.26 31.53
CA ASN A 328 1.47 19.44 31.73
C ASN A 328 2.74 20.29 31.60
N ASP A 329 3.30 20.68 32.75
CA ASP A 329 4.50 21.52 32.87
C ASP A 329 5.82 20.75 32.69
N SER A 330 5.76 19.47 32.29
CA SER A 330 6.97 18.70 32.01
C SER A 330 7.68 19.21 30.77
N ALA A 331 8.99 19.49 30.89
CA ALA A 331 9.80 20.00 29.79
C ALA A 331 9.77 19.05 28.57
N ILE A 332 9.79 17.73 28.79
CA ILE A 332 9.75 16.75 27.71
C ILE A 332 8.41 16.74 26.96
N ALA A 333 7.30 17.06 27.63
CA ALA A 333 5.98 17.12 27.01
C ALA A 333 5.88 18.29 25.99
N ASN A 334 6.40 19.46 26.35
CA ASN A 334 6.50 20.59 25.42
C ASN A 334 7.46 20.28 24.25
N ILE A 335 8.59 19.61 24.52
CA ILE A 335 9.53 19.16 23.48
C ILE A 335 8.84 18.19 22.50
N TYR A 336 8.12 17.18 22.97
CA TYR A 336 7.37 16.26 22.11
C TYR A 336 6.39 16.99 21.18
N MET A 337 5.60 17.94 21.70
CA MET A 337 4.66 18.72 20.88
C MET A 337 5.38 19.57 19.83
N ARG A 338 6.43 20.29 20.23
CA ARG A 338 7.27 21.13 19.36
C ARG A 338 7.89 20.31 18.22
N LYS A 339 8.49 19.16 18.54
CA LYS A 339 9.09 18.24 17.56
C LYS A 339 8.05 17.61 16.62
N THR A 340 6.87 17.23 17.12
CA THR A 340 5.80 16.66 16.29
C THR A 340 5.20 17.66 15.31
N LEU A 341 5.03 18.93 15.71
CA LEU A 341 4.56 19.99 14.81
C LEU A 341 5.58 20.29 13.71
N ILE A 342 6.87 20.37 14.04
CA ILE A 342 7.95 20.54 13.06
C ILE A 342 7.99 19.32 12.10
N GLY A 343 7.86 18.10 12.62
CA GLY A 343 7.81 16.87 11.82
C GLY A 343 6.59 16.79 10.89
N ALA A 344 5.43 17.24 11.35
CA ALA A 344 4.21 17.34 10.55
C ALA A 344 4.38 18.32 9.37
N VAL A 345 5.00 19.48 9.60
CA VAL A 345 5.37 20.42 8.52
C VAL A 345 6.40 19.79 7.58
N ALA A 346 7.43 19.16 8.12
CA ALA A 346 8.49 18.52 7.34
C ALA A 346 7.93 17.44 6.40
N ARG A 347 6.92 16.65 6.81
CA ARG A 347 6.26 15.66 5.94
C ARG A 347 5.62 16.28 4.69
N ILE A 348 5.19 17.54 4.72
CA ILE A 348 4.55 18.25 3.60
C ILE A 348 5.57 18.98 2.70
N MET A 349 6.59 19.56 3.32
CA MET A 349 7.65 20.33 2.66
C MET A 349 8.75 19.43 2.07
N GLU A 350 9.07 18.33 2.75
CA GLU A 350 9.95 17.24 2.32
C GLU A 350 9.19 15.90 2.33
N PRO A 351 8.33 15.64 1.31
CA PRO A 351 7.61 14.36 1.21
C PRO A 351 8.56 13.17 1.33
N GLY A 352 8.26 12.27 2.26
CA GLY A 352 9.07 11.08 2.55
C GLY A 352 10.24 11.32 3.50
N CYS A 353 10.33 12.49 4.15
CA CYS A 353 11.24 12.68 5.27
C CYS A 353 11.00 11.62 6.37
N LYS A 354 12.06 11.25 7.11
CA LYS A 354 11.94 10.20 8.12
C LYS A 354 11.31 10.73 9.39
N MET A 355 10.18 10.15 9.77
CA MET A 355 9.51 10.38 11.05
C MET A 355 8.97 9.03 11.54
N ASP A 356 9.76 8.31 12.35
CA ASP A 356 9.42 6.99 12.93
C ASP A 356 8.86 7.09 14.36
N THR A 357 8.34 8.25 14.75
CA THR A 357 7.80 8.57 16.08
C THR A 357 6.32 8.95 16.01
N ILE A 358 5.60 8.76 17.12
CA ILE A 358 4.18 9.08 17.27
C ILE A 358 3.94 9.73 18.64
N THR A 359 3.18 10.82 18.65
CA THR A 359 2.74 11.52 19.87
C THR A 359 1.42 10.97 20.34
N ILE A 360 1.34 10.55 21.59
CA ILE A 360 0.20 9.88 22.18
C ILE A 360 -0.30 10.69 23.37
N LEU A 361 -1.54 11.20 23.28
CA LEU A 361 -2.18 11.88 24.40
C LEU A 361 -2.87 10.83 25.28
N TYR A 362 -2.32 10.63 26.48
CA TYR A 362 -2.92 9.81 27.54
C TYR A 362 -3.71 10.71 28.49
N GLY A 363 -4.83 10.22 29.02
CA GLY A 363 -5.58 10.92 30.06
C GLY A 363 -7.01 10.39 30.17
N LYS A 364 -7.81 10.98 31.04
CA LYS A 364 -9.20 10.55 31.28
C LYS A 364 -10.05 10.59 29.98
N GLN A 365 -11.06 9.73 29.89
CA GLN A 365 -12.05 9.79 28.82
C GLN A 365 -12.86 11.09 28.93
N GLY A 366 -13.23 11.69 27.79
CA GLY A 366 -14.02 12.93 27.75
C GLY A 366 -13.20 14.23 27.80
N THR A 367 -11.86 14.18 27.95
CA THR A 367 -11.00 15.39 27.99
C THR A 367 -10.76 16.08 26.64
N TYR A 368 -11.46 15.66 25.57
CA TYR A 368 -11.36 16.20 24.19
C TYR A 368 -10.02 15.96 23.44
N LYS A 369 -9.27 14.89 23.77
CA LYS A 369 -7.98 14.54 23.13
C LYS A 369 -8.05 14.42 21.61
N SER A 370 -9.01 13.64 21.09
CA SER A 370 -9.23 13.49 19.64
C SER A 370 -9.67 14.79 18.98
N THR A 371 -10.48 15.60 19.69
CA THR A 371 -10.91 16.92 19.23
C THR A 371 -9.73 17.90 19.13
N PHE A 372 -8.76 17.84 20.04
CA PHE A 372 -7.53 18.64 19.96
C PHE A 372 -6.79 18.38 18.64
N TRP A 373 -6.48 17.12 18.33
CA TRP A 373 -5.80 16.78 17.08
C TRP A 373 -6.61 17.18 15.85
N ARG A 374 -7.91 16.83 15.83
CA ARG A 374 -8.82 17.18 14.74
C ARG A 374 -8.89 18.68 14.47
N ARG A 375 -8.96 19.52 15.52
CA ARG A 375 -9.01 20.99 15.39
C ARG A 375 -7.67 21.60 15.00
N LEU A 376 -6.56 21.10 15.56
CA LEU A 376 -5.21 21.57 15.23
C LEU A 376 -4.88 21.27 13.76
N ILE A 377 -5.11 20.04 13.31
CA ILE A 377 -4.79 19.59 11.94
C ILE A 377 -5.79 20.18 10.92
N GLY A 378 -7.07 20.26 11.29
CA GLY A 378 -8.19 20.64 10.42
C GLY A 378 -9.02 19.43 10.01
N ASN A 379 -10.35 19.54 10.06
CA ASN A 379 -11.27 18.45 9.69
C ASN A 379 -11.02 17.95 8.25
N GLU A 380 -10.65 18.87 7.36
CA GLU A 380 -10.34 18.67 5.95
C GLU A 380 -9.07 17.84 5.70
N PHE A 381 -8.15 17.77 6.68
CA PHE A 381 -6.85 17.09 6.57
C PHE A 381 -6.66 15.99 7.61
N PHE A 382 -7.71 15.64 8.35
CA PHE A 382 -7.65 14.74 9.50
C PHE A 382 -8.53 13.48 9.34
N THR A 383 -8.07 12.35 9.86
CA THR A 383 -8.91 11.15 10.05
C THR A 383 -8.55 10.42 11.34
N ASP A 384 -9.55 9.81 11.96
CA ASP A 384 -9.47 8.91 13.13
C ASP A 384 -10.00 7.49 12.79
N SER A 385 -10.40 7.29 11.53
CA SER A 385 -11.22 6.15 11.08
C SER A 385 -10.42 5.12 10.28
N LEU A 386 -9.13 4.93 10.61
CA LEU A 386 -8.33 3.82 10.08
C LEU A 386 -8.54 2.56 10.94
N VAL A 387 -8.77 1.44 10.28
CA VAL A 387 -9.15 0.17 10.96
C VAL A 387 -8.03 -0.85 10.86
N ASP A 388 -7.29 -0.91 9.75
CA ASP A 388 -6.21 -1.87 9.56
C ASP A 388 -5.09 -1.34 8.65
N LEU A 389 -3.97 -1.00 9.28
CA LEU A 389 -2.74 -0.49 8.67
C LEU A 389 -2.03 -1.51 7.74
N THR A 390 -2.53 -2.75 7.62
CA THR A 390 -2.00 -3.80 6.75
C THR A 390 -2.80 -3.99 5.45
N HIS A 391 -4.02 -3.45 5.36
CA HIS A 391 -4.85 -3.57 4.15
C HIS A 391 -4.45 -2.55 3.07
N LYS A 392 -4.26 -3.04 1.83
CA LYS A 392 -3.76 -2.25 0.69
C LYS A 392 -4.62 -1.03 0.35
N ASP A 393 -5.93 -1.14 0.53
CA ASP A 393 -6.88 -0.06 0.24
C ASP A 393 -6.83 1.05 1.31
N GLU A 394 -6.36 0.75 2.52
CA GLU A 394 -6.18 1.75 3.58
C GLU A 394 -4.99 2.68 3.27
N LEU A 395 -3.95 2.19 2.57
CA LEU A 395 -2.85 3.04 2.09
C LEU A 395 -3.33 4.10 1.09
N ALA A 396 -4.34 3.76 0.26
CA ALA A 396 -4.96 4.72 -0.64
C ALA A 396 -5.83 5.75 0.11
N LYS A 397 -6.50 5.35 1.22
CA LYS A 397 -7.20 6.28 2.12
C LYS A 397 -6.23 7.23 2.83
N LEU A 398 -5.12 6.70 3.35
CA LEU A 398 -4.12 7.40 4.14
C LEU A 398 -3.57 8.64 3.42
N ARG A 399 -3.31 8.54 2.11
CA ARG A 399 -2.80 9.66 1.30
C ARG A 399 -3.75 10.87 1.26
N ARG A 400 -5.04 10.69 1.54
CA ARG A 400 -6.04 11.77 1.55
C ARG A 400 -5.99 12.64 2.81
N PHE A 401 -5.14 12.33 3.78
CA PHE A 401 -5.06 13.01 5.08
C PHE A 401 -3.61 13.39 5.42
N TRP A 402 -3.44 14.48 6.17
CA TRP A 402 -2.14 14.94 6.64
C TRP A 402 -1.81 14.35 8.00
N GLY A 403 -2.75 14.43 8.94
CA GLY A 403 -2.59 13.86 10.27
C GLY A 403 -3.63 12.79 10.52
N LEU A 404 -3.19 11.65 11.04
CA LEU A 404 -4.03 10.49 11.29
C LEU A 404 -3.97 10.13 12.78
N GLU A 405 -5.12 10.12 13.44
CA GLU A 405 -5.26 9.65 14.81
C GLU A 405 -5.47 8.13 14.84
N LEU A 406 -4.68 7.46 15.68
CA LEU A 406 -4.94 6.11 16.13
C LEU A 406 -5.68 6.22 17.47
N ALA A 407 -7.00 6.18 17.40
CA ALA A 407 -7.86 6.21 18.58
C ALA A 407 -7.74 4.89 19.35
N GLU A 408 -7.72 4.96 20.68
CA GLU A 408 -7.56 3.82 21.58
C GLU A 408 -6.35 2.92 21.24
N ILE A 409 -5.22 3.55 20.87
CA ILE A 409 -4.03 2.93 20.27
C ILE A 409 -3.49 1.67 20.99
N ASP A 410 -3.82 1.46 22.26
CA ASP A 410 -3.62 0.27 23.08
C ASP A 410 -3.72 -1.07 22.33
N TYR A 411 -4.68 -1.22 21.41
CA TYR A 411 -4.88 -2.47 20.66
C TYR A 411 -3.68 -2.85 19.78
N LEU A 412 -2.88 -1.87 19.34
CA LEU A 412 -1.66 -2.07 18.55
C LEU A 412 -0.47 -2.53 19.40
N PHE A 413 -0.53 -2.46 20.72
CA PHE A 413 0.56 -2.82 21.63
C PHE A 413 0.63 -4.33 21.98
N GLY A 414 -0.10 -5.16 21.23
CA GLY A 414 0.05 -6.63 21.24
C GLY A 414 1.23 -7.11 20.38
N GLN A 415 1.97 -8.13 20.84
CA GLN A 415 3.28 -8.56 20.28
C GLN A 415 3.35 -8.72 18.75
N LYS A 416 2.29 -9.19 18.09
CA LYS A 416 2.27 -9.34 16.62
C LYS A 416 2.03 -8.03 15.87
N ALA A 417 1.24 -7.11 16.44
CA ALA A 417 0.92 -5.83 15.83
C ALA A 417 2.09 -4.83 15.94
N VAL A 418 2.79 -4.81 17.09
CA VAL A 418 3.90 -3.88 17.38
C VAL A 418 4.99 -3.86 16.30
N GLU A 419 5.46 -5.02 15.83
CA GLU A 419 6.54 -5.08 14.82
C GLU A 419 6.06 -4.61 13.44
N SER A 420 4.83 -4.94 13.05
CA SER A 420 4.21 -4.41 11.83
C SER A 420 4.06 -2.88 11.92
N PHE A 421 3.60 -2.40 13.07
CA PHE A 421 3.40 -0.98 13.33
C PHE A 421 4.72 -0.18 13.36
N LYS A 422 5.79 -0.73 13.94
CA LYS A 422 7.14 -0.12 13.88
C LYS A 422 7.63 0.06 12.44
N ARG A 423 7.40 -0.93 11.57
CA ARG A 423 7.75 -0.84 10.13
C ARG A 423 6.90 0.18 9.43
N PHE A 424 5.59 0.17 9.70
CA PHE A 424 4.64 1.13 9.18
C PHE A 424 5.01 2.57 9.54
N LEU A 425 5.27 2.90 10.81
CA LEU A 425 5.76 4.22 11.24
C LEU A 425 7.09 4.59 10.56
N SER A 426 8.00 3.61 10.39
CA SER A 426 9.32 3.86 9.80
C SER A 426 9.30 4.06 8.28
N ALA A 427 8.18 3.80 7.59
CA ALA A 427 8.11 3.92 6.15
C ALA A 427 8.14 5.39 5.66
N GLN A 428 8.86 5.59 4.55
CA GLN A 428 9.08 6.88 3.91
C GLN A 428 8.26 7.02 2.62
N ASP A 429 7.88 5.90 2.02
CA ASP A 429 7.04 5.81 0.82
C ASP A 429 5.89 4.81 1.04
N ASP A 430 4.82 5.03 0.29
CA ASP A 430 3.65 4.16 0.21
C ASP A 430 3.50 3.68 -1.24
N THR A 431 3.44 2.36 -1.43
CA THR A 431 3.20 1.74 -2.73
C THR A 431 1.80 1.17 -2.80
N TYR A 432 0.96 1.74 -3.65
CA TYR A 432 -0.45 1.34 -3.81
C TYR A 432 -0.87 1.38 -5.28
N ARG A 433 -2.02 0.78 -5.60
CA ARG A 433 -2.64 0.88 -6.92
C ARG A 433 -3.73 1.95 -6.89
N PRO A 434 -3.63 3.06 -7.65
CA PRO A 434 -4.74 3.98 -7.80
C PRO A 434 -5.98 3.26 -8.38
N PRO A 435 -7.22 3.66 -8.04
CA PRO A 435 -8.44 2.99 -8.56
C PRO A 435 -8.52 2.90 -10.09
N TYR A 436 -7.90 3.85 -10.80
CA TYR A 436 -7.80 3.89 -12.27
C TYR A 436 -6.36 3.67 -12.78
N GLY A 437 -5.45 3.24 -11.89
CA GLY A 437 -4.05 2.96 -12.20
C GLY A 437 -3.89 1.61 -12.90
N ARG A 438 -3.26 1.61 -14.07
CA ARG A 438 -2.85 0.38 -14.75
C ARG A 438 -1.72 -0.34 -13.98
N GLU A 439 -0.92 0.41 -13.25
CA GLU A 439 0.25 -0.04 -12.50
C GLU A 439 0.18 0.44 -11.03
N ASN A 440 1.01 -0.15 -10.16
CA ASN A 440 1.23 0.36 -8.82
C ASN A 440 2.08 1.64 -8.90
N VAL A 441 1.80 2.61 -8.03
CA VAL A 441 2.56 3.84 -7.90
C VAL A 441 3.16 3.89 -6.50
N THR A 442 4.47 4.10 -6.44
CA THR A 442 5.21 4.39 -5.21
C THR A 442 5.27 5.90 -5.00
N VAL A 443 4.93 6.36 -3.81
CA VAL A 443 4.80 7.79 -3.50
C VAL A 443 5.42 8.08 -2.15
N ASN A 444 6.25 9.11 -2.07
CA ASN A 444 6.77 9.61 -0.81
C ASN A 444 5.64 10.05 0.14
N ARG A 445 5.68 9.57 1.39
CA ARG A 445 4.62 9.79 2.38
C ARG A 445 4.63 11.21 2.93
N THR A 446 3.48 11.87 2.81
CA THR A 446 3.22 13.25 3.25
C THR A 446 2.46 13.37 4.57
N CYS A 447 2.06 12.25 5.17
CA CYS A 447 1.28 12.24 6.41
C CYS A 447 2.11 11.93 7.66
N PHE A 448 1.57 12.25 8.83
CA PHE A 448 2.10 11.91 10.15
C PHE A 448 1.02 11.27 11.04
N PHE A 449 1.44 10.63 12.12
CA PHE A 449 0.56 9.89 13.03
C PHE A 449 0.56 10.49 14.43
N VAL A 450 -0.61 10.47 15.04
CA VAL A 450 -0.84 10.81 16.45
C VAL A 450 -1.71 9.72 17.07
N GLY A 451 -1.68 9.60 18.40
CA GLY A 451 -2.49 8.63 19.12
C GLY A 451 -3.24 9.27 20.27
N THR A 452 -4.31 8.61 20.70
CA THR A 452 -4.96 8.91 21.99
C THR A 452 -5.24 7.62 22.75
N THR A 453 -5.17 7.69 24.07
CA THR A 453 -5.50 6.56 24.94
C THR A 453 -6.08 7.01 26.29
N ASN A 454 -6.82 6.10 26.92
CA ASN A 454 -7.30 6.21 28.30
C ASN A 454 -6.58 5.23 29.26
N LYS A 455 -5.62 4.42 28.78
CA LYS A 455 -4.85 3.45 29.59
C LYS A 455 -3.40 3.92 29.78
N LYS A 456 -2.86 3.80 31.00
CA LYS A 456 -1.48 4.16 31.31
C LYS A 456 -0.49 3.05 30.91
N ASP A 457 -0.89 1.79 31.09
CA ASP A 457 -0.11 0.57 30.82
C ASP A 457 0.01 0.27 29.31
N LEU A 458 0.65 1.17 28.56
CA LEU A 458 0.71 1.13 27.11
C LEU A 458 1.95 0.41 26.58
N LEU A 459 3.11 0.67 27.19
CA LEU A 459 4.39 0.30 26.63
C LEU A 459 4.80 -1.12 27.09
N ASN A 460 4.67 -2.09 26.20
CA ASN A 460 4.94 -3.51 26.50
C ASN A 460 6.28 -4.05 25.97
N ASP A 461 6.99 -3.28 25.13
CA ASP A 461 8.16 -3.73 24.38
C ASP A 461 9.33 -2.71 24.48
N PRO A 462 10.35 -3.00 25.31
CA PRO A 462 11.51 -2.13 25.53
C PRO A 462 12.29 -1.72 24.26
N THR A 463 12.09 -2.39 23.13
CA THR A 463 12.73 -2.04 21.85
C THR A 463 11.95 -0.99 21.05
N GLY A 464 10.75 -0.63 21.51
CA GLY A 464 9.83 0.28 20.86
C GLY A 464 9.88 1.72 21.40
N ASP A 465 10.15 1.90 22.68
CA ASP A 465 9.77 3.09 23.47
C ASP A 465 10.22 4.42 22.89
N ARG A 466 11.42 4.47 22.27
CA ARG A 466 11.93 5.66 21.58
C ARG A 466 10.97 6.26 20.52
N ARG A 467 10.01 5.47 20.03
CA ARG A 467 9.02 5.85 19.01
C ARG A 467 7.73 6.40 19.60
N TYR A 468 7.46 6.13 20.87
CA TYR A 468 6.21 6.50 21.54
C TYR A 468 6.48 7.68 22.46
N TRP A 469 5.93 8.84 22.11
CA TRP A 469 6.03 10.07 22.90
C TRP A 469 4.70 10.24 23.63
N VAL A 470 4.61 9.73 24.85
CA VAL A 470 3.38 9.76 25.64
C VAL A 470 3.32 11.04 26.48
N LEU A 471 2.16 11.70 26.51
CA LEU A 471 1.93 12.92 27.30
C LEU A 471 0.67 12.75 28.14
N ASP A 472 0.76 13.04 29.43
CA ASP A 472 -0.43 13.21 30.28
C ASP A 472 -1.21 14.47 29.92
N VAL A 473 -2.51 14.31 29.75
CA VAL A 473 -3.53 15.37 29.76
C VAL A 473 -4.08 15.45 31.18
N LEU A 474 -3.55 16.42 31.94
CA LEU A 474 -3.85 16.67 33.35
C LEU A 474 -5.03 17.64 33.55
N THR A 475 -5.49 18.30 32.49
CA THR A 475 -6.71 19.12 32.48
C THR A 475 -7.98 18.26 32.40
N ASP A 476 -9.04 18.68 33.10
CA ASP A 476 -10.38 18.06 33.01
C ASP A 476 -10.96 18.13 31.59
N PHE A 477 -10.62 19.17 30.83
CA PHE A 477 -10.98 19.34 29.43
C PHE A 477 -9.93 20.20 28.72
N ILE A 478 -9.55 19.81 27.49
CA ILE A 478 -8.68 20.62 26.64
C ILE A 478 -9.48 21.82 26.09
N PRO A 479 -8.96 23.06 26.18
CA PRO A 479 -9.67 24.27 25.73
C PRO A 479 -9.65 24.43 24.19
N TYR A 480 -10.34 23.54 23.47
CA TYR A 480 -10.32 23.52 22.00
C TYR A 480 -10.81 24.81 21.32
N LYS A 481 -11.61 25.65 22.00
CA LYS A 481 -12.01 26.97 21.48
C LYS A 481 -10.87 27.99 21.46
N LEU A 482 -9.90 27.86 22.38
CA LEU A 482 -8.66 28.66 22.35
C LEU A 482 -7.78 28.17 21.19
N LEU A 483 -7.71 26.84 21.01
CA LEU A 483 -6.98 26.23 19.90
C LEU A 483 -7.51 26.68 18.53
N ASP A 484 -8.84 26.77 18.35
CA ASP A 484 -9.45 27.31 17.13
C ASP A 484 -8.95 28.73 16.79
N THR A 485 -8.58 29.54 17.78
CA THR A 485 -8.02 30.90 17.58
C THR A 485 -6.50 30.96 17.46
N GLU A 486 -5.78 29.92 17.92
CA GLU A 486 -4.31 29.88 17.92
C GLU A 486 -3.73 28.93 16.85
N ARG A 487 -4.56 28.11 16.19
CA ARG A 487 -4.17 27.12 15.15
C ARG A 487 -3.17 27.68 14.14
N ASP A 488 -3.50 28.82 13.52
CA ASP A 488 -2.67 29.41 12.46
C ASP A 488 -1.35 29.99 13.01
N LEU A 489 -1.34 30.48 14.25
CA LEU A 489 -0.14 30.96 14.93
C LEU A 489 0.81 29.80 15.27
N ILE A 490 0.25 28.68 15.75
CA ILE A 490 0.97 27.44 16.06
C ILE A 490 1.62 26.89 14.77
N TRP A 491 0.87 26.81 13.66
CA TRP A 491 1.43 26.34 12.39
C TRP A 491 2.43 27.32 11.77
N ALA A 492 2.20 28.63 11.85
CA ALA A 492 3.17 29.62 11.39
C ALA A 492 4.50 29.51 12.17
N ALA A 493 4.44 29.33 13.50
CA ALA A 493 5.63 29.10 14.32
C ALA A 493 6.35 27.78 13.96
N ALA A 494 5.61 26.69 13.73
CA ALA A 494 6.19 25.41 13.31
C ALA A 494 6.86 25.51 11.92
N VAL A 495 6.24 26.20 10.97
CA VAL A 495 6.82 26.47 9.64
C VAL A 495 8.06 27.35 9.74
N LYS A 496 8.07 28.36 10.63
CA LYS A 496 9.23 29.22 10.87
C LYS A 496 10.42 28.44 11.42
N LEU A 497 10.22 27.59 12.42
CA LEU A 497 11.29 26.74 12.99
C LEU A 497 11.79 25.69 11.99
N TYR A 498 10.89 25.07 11.22
CA TYR A 498 11.27 24.17 10.13
C TYR A 498 12.12 24.90 9.06
N ARG A 499 11.69 26.07 8.59
CA ARG A 499 12.44 26.91 7.62
C ARG A 499 13.78 27.41 8.19
N GLN A 500 13.94 27.50 9.52
CA GLN A 500 15.20 27.79 10.20
C GLN A 500 16.13 26.56 10.34
N GLY A 501 15.69 25.39 9.89
CA GLY A 501 16.47 24.15 9.94
C GLY A 501 16.40 23.42 11.29
N GLU A 502 15.39 23.72 12.13
CA GLU A 502 15.23 22.94 13.35
C GLU A 502 14.78 21.50 13.05
N ARG A 503 15.45 20.55 13.71
CA ARG A 503 15.21 19.11 13.58
C ARG A 503 14.03 18.65 14.43
N TRP A 504 13.23 17.74 13.88
CA TRP A 504 12.13 17.05 14.57
C TRP A 504 12.54 15.75 15.28
N ASP A 505 13.80 15.29 15.14
CA ASP A 505 14.32 14.21 15.98
C ASP A 505 14.83 14.71 17.34
N LEU A 506 14.69 13.88 18.38
CA LEU A 506 15.21 14.16 19.72
C LEU A 506 16.74 14.10 19.74
N THR A 507 17.37 15.05 20.41
CA THR A 507 18.80 15.01 20.78
C THR A 507 19.07 13.92 21.83
N GLU A 508 20.33 13.57 22.07
CA GLU A 508 20.68 12.56 23.09
C GLU A 508 20.25 12.94 24.52
N GLN A 509 20.26 14.23 24.85
CA GLN A 509 19.77 14.74 26.13
C GLN A 509 18.25 14.57 26.24
N GLU A 510 17.51 14.95 25.20
CA GLU A 510 16.05 14.78 25.14
C GLU A 510 15.64 13.30 25.11
N LYS A 511 16.43 12.41 24.47
CA LYS A 511 16.23 10.95 24.56
C LYS A 511 16.36 10.44 25.99
N THR A 512 17.33 10.96 26.76
CA THR A 512 17.53 10.54 28.16
C THR A 512 16.32 10.94 29.03
N LEU A 513 15.79 12.15 28.84
CA LEU A 513 14.54 12.60 29.46
C LEU A 513 13.34 11.76 29.01
N SER A 514 13.27 11.44 27.71
CA SER A 514 12.23 10.59 27.12
C SER A 514 12.20 9.18 27.69
N TYR A 515 13.36 8.55 27.91
CA TYR A 515 13.40 7.21 28.54
C TYR A 515 12.86 7.27 29.98
N GLY A 516 13.33 8.23 30.79
CA GLY A 516 12.84 8.40 32.16
C GLY A 516 11.34 8.69 32.25
N SER A 517 10.79 9.45 31.31
CA SER A 517 9.34 9.71 31.22
C SER A 517 8.53 8.49 30.75
N ASN A 518 9.10 7.63 29.89
CA ASN A 518 8.39 6.49 29.34
C ASN A 518 8.28 5.30 30.32
N GLU A 519 9.18 5.20 31.31
CA GLU A 519 9.12 4.16 32.36
C GLU A 519 7.76 4.14 33.10
N GLU A 520 7.13 5.30 33.28
CA GLU A 520 5.82 5.42 33.94
C GLU A 520 4.64 4.82 33.17
N TYR A 521 4.81 4.50 31.88
CA TYR A 521 3.78 3.95 31.00
C TYR A 521 4.03 2.47 30.64
N HIS A 522 5.03 1.84 31.25
CA HIS A 522 5.26 0.40 31.11
C HIS A 522 4.24 -0.39 31.92
N SER A 523 3.61 -1.40 31.30
CA SER A 523 2.81 -2.36 32.07
C SER A 523 3.73 -3.15 33.01
N GLN A 524 3.50 -3.06 34.31
CA GLN A 524 4.18 -3.93 35.27
C GLN A 524 3.73 -5.37 35.03
N ASP A 525 4.69 -6.28 34.76
CA ASP A 525 4.33 -7.68 34.56
C ASP A 525 3.90 -8.28 35.92
N PRO A 526 2.75 -8.98 36.04
CA PRO A 526 2.33 -9.63 37.29
C PRO A 526 3.36 -10.57 37.91
N TRP A 527 4.37 -11.02 37.16
CA TRP A 527 5.48 -11.83 37.65
C TRP A 527 6.68 -11.00 38.11
N GLU A 528 6.82 -9.75 37.67
CA GLU A 528 7.95 -8.87 37.92
C GLU A 528 8.21 -8.68 39.41
N ASP A 529 7.14 -8.44 40.15
CA ASP A 529 7.15 -8.25 41.59
C ASP A 529 7.63 -9.50 42.36
N ALA A 530 7.24 -10.69 41.90
CA ALA A 530 7.69 -11.96 42.46
C ALA A 530 9.15 -12.28 42.08
N ILE A 531 9.55 -11.95 40.86
CA ILE A 531 10.92 -12.12 40.35
C ILE A 531 11.87 -11.17 41.07
N ALA A 532 11.52 -9.89 41.20
CA ALA A 532 12.28 -8.87 41.90
C ALA A 532 12.56 -9.27 43.36
N ARG A 533 11.53 -9.73 44.09
CA ARG A 533 11.71 -10.30 45.43
C ARG A 533 12.66 -11.49 45.45
N TYR A 534 12.60 -12.37 44.45
CA TYR A 534 13.45 -13.55 44.37
C TYR A 534 14.91 -13.21 44.06
N ILE A 535 15.20 -12.35 43.08
CA ILE A 535 16.57 -11.99 42.69
C ILE A 535 17.29 -11.13 43.74
N ASN A 536 16.54 -10.34 44.53
CA ASN A 536 17.09 -9.62 45.67
C ASN A 536 17.64 -10.55 46.77
N ILE A 537 17.11 -11.77 46.88
CA ILE A 537 17.62 -12.81 47.79
C ILE A 537 18.66 -13.70 47.07
N HIS A 538 18.46 -13.94 45.77
CA HIS A 538 19.25 -14.86 44.96
C HIS A 538 19.95 -14.12 43.81
N TYR A 539 21.13 -13.55 44.09
CA TYR A 539 21.96 -12.79 43.14
C TYR A 539 22.41 -13.55 41.87
N LYS A 540 22.18 -14.87 41.79
CA LYS A 540 22.56 -15.74 40.66
C LYS A 540 21.46 -16.77 40.45
N VAL A 541 20.70 -16.62 39.37
CA VAL A 541 19.50 -17.44 39.08
C VAL A 541 19.43 -17.86 37.63
N THR A 542 18.89 -19.04 37.37
CA THR A 542 18.50 -19.47 36.03
C THR A 542 17.03 -19.17 35.76
N THR A 543 16.66 -19.06 34.48
CA THR A 543 15.25 -18.93 34.06
C THR A 543 14.39 -20.08 34.58
N GLN A 544 14.96 -21.29 34.71
CA GLN A 544 14.27 -22.45 35.27
C GLN A 544 13.98 -22.30 36.77
N GLU A 545 15.00 -21.93 37.57
CA GLU A 545 14.83 -21.69 39.02
C GLU A 545 13.80 -20.59 39.30
N ILE A 546 13.70 -19.57 38.44
CA ILE A 546 12.65 -18.55 38.61
C ILE A 546 11.26 -19.12 38.33
N LEU A 547 11.10 -19.89 37.25
CA LEU A 547 9.81 -20.51 36.92
C LEU A 547 9.34 -21.48 38.01
N THR A 548 10.24 -22.32 38.54
CA THR A 548 9.89 -23.31 39.57
C THR A 548 9.84 -22.73 40.98
N ASP A 549 10.79 -21.88 41.35
CA ASP A 549 11.04 -21.54 42.76
C ASP A 549 10.44 -20.18 43.13
N ALA A 550 10.44 -19.21 42.20
CA ALA A 550 9.79 -17.90 42.41
C ALA A 550 8.31 -17.94 42.02
N LEU A 551 7.99 -18.49 40.85
CA LEU A 551 6.65 -18.47 40.24
C LEU A 551 5.84 -19.76 40.45
N LYS A 552 6.44 -20.80 41.04
CA LYS A 552 5.78 -22.05 41.43
C LYS A 552 5.14 -22.85 40.28
N PHE A 553 5.64 -22.70 39.04
CA PHE A 553 5.25 -23.58 37.93
C PHE A 553 5.86 -24.97 38.08
N GLU A 554 5.08 -25.99 37.72
CA GLU A 554 5.60 -27.35 37.54
C GLU A 554 6.45 -27.44 36.26
N ILE A 555 7.40 -28.40 36.22
CA ILE A 555 8.35 -28.55 35.09
C ILE A 555 7.61 -28.82 33.75
N ASN A 556 6.47 -29.50 33.80
CA ASN A 556 5.57 -29.76 32.67
C ASN A 556 4.85 -28.51 32.14
N GLN A 557 4.74 -27.43 32.93
CA GLN A 557 4.11 -26.15 32.58
C GLN A 557 5.12 -25.12 32.05
N CYS A 558 6.42 -25.37 32.21
CA CYS A 558 7.53 -24.48 31.81
C CYS A 558 7.77 -24.47 30.29
N ASP A 559 6.85 -23.89 29.52
CA ASP A 559 7.00 -23.70 28.08
C ASP A 559 7.97 -22.56 27.68
N LEU A 560 8.27 -22.48 26.39
CA LEU A 560 9.20 -21.50 25.80
C LEU A 560 8.70 -20.04 25.91
N LEU A 561 7.38 -19.80 25.97
CA LEU A 561 6.80 -18.46 26.11
C LEU A 561 7.00 -17.95 27.54
N LYS A 562 6.77 -18.80 28.55
CA LYS A 562 7.04 -18.47 29.96
C LYS A 562 8.53 -18.21 30.20
N GLN A 563 9.41 -19.02 29.60
CA GLN A 563 10.86 -18.78 29.67
C GLN A 563 11.26 -17.43 29.04
N ARG A 564 10.73 -17.09 27.86
CA ARG A 564 10.97 -15.79 27.20
C ARG A 564 10.46 -14.60 28.05
N ARG A 565 9.29 -14.74 28.66
CA ARG A 565 8.69 -13.73 29.56
C ARG A 565 9.58 -13.45 30.78
N VAL A 566 10.05 -14.51 31.46
CA VAL A 566 11.00 -14.38 32.58
C VAL A 566 12.31 -13.73 32.16
N VAL A 567 12.83 -14.06 30.97
CA VAL A 567 14.04 -13.41 30.42
C VAL A 567 13.85 -11.91 30.19
N ALA A 568 12.72 -11.48 29.61
CA ALA A 568 12.44 -10.07 29.39
C ALA A 568 12.35 -9.28 30.70
N ILE A 569 11.66 -9.83 31.70
CA ILE A 569 11.57 -9.23 33.05
C ILE A 569 12.95 -9.11 33.70
N LEU A 570 13.78 -10.15 33.63
CA LEU A 570 15.13 -10.12 34.17
C LEU A 570 16.01 -9.05 33.52
N GLN A 571 15.87 -8.84 32.21
CA GLN A 571 16.59 -7.80 31.48
C GLN A 571 16.13 -6.40 31.91
N ARG A 572 14.82 -6.18 32.08
CA ARG A 572 14.25 -4.93 32.61
C ARG A 572 14.75 -4.63 34.02
N LEU A 573 14.79 -5.64 34.89
CA LEU A 573 15.35 -5.56 36.25
C LEU A 573 16.89 -5.47 36.28
N GLY A 574 17.57 -5.24 35.15
CA GLY A 574 19.02 -5.03 35.10
C GLY A 574 19.89 -6.26 35.32
N CYS A 575 19.36 -7.47 35.18
CA CYS A 575 20.14 -8.70 35.32
C CYS A 575 20.99 -8.98 34.08
N GLU A 576 22.26 -9.32 34.28
CA GLU A 576 23.18 -9.68 33.18
C GLU A 576 23.36 -11.20 33.08
N SER A 577 23.20 -11.76 31.87
CA SER A 577 23.49 -13.18 31.61
C SER A 577 25.00 -13.46 31.59
N LYS A 578 25.54 -14.02 32.67
CA LYS A 578 26.98 -14.38 32.81
C LYS A 578 27.18 -15.89 32.93
N THR A 579 28.33 -16.36 32.47
CA THR A 579 28.76 -17.76 32.73
C THR A 579 29.30 -17.87 34.14
N VAL A 580 28.62 -18.64 34.99
CA VAL A 580 28.99 -18.86 36.40
C VAL A 580 29.31 -20.32 36.65
N SER A 581 30.09 -20.58 37.70
CA SER A 581 30.40 -21.93 38.18
C SER A 581 29.69 -22.20 39.49
N ARG A 582 29.00 -23.34 39.60
CA ARG A 582 28.37 -23.84 40.83
C ARG A 582 28.67 -25.34 40.90
N ASN A 583 29.18 -25.79 42.04
CA ASN A 583 29.58 -27.19 42.27
C ASN A 583 30.51 -27.76 41.16
N GLY A 584 31.46 -26.96 40.68
CA GLY A 584 32.45 -27.36 39.66
C GLY A 584 31.95 -27.41 38.21
N LYS A 585 30.64 -27.22 37.95
CA LYS A 585 30.08 -27.15 36.60
C LYS A 585 29.82 -25.69 36.20
N LYS A 586 30.19 -25.35 34.96
CA LYS A 586 29.92 -24.04 34.34
C LYS A 586 28.55 -24.06 33.65
N PHE A 587 27.76 -23.03 33.87
CA PHE A 587 26.45 -22.82 33.24
C PHE A 587 26.18 -21.31 33.08
N ARG A 588 25.19 -20.93 32.26
CA ARG A 588 24.73 -19.55 32.18
C ARG A 588 23.70 -19.28 33.26
N ALA A 589 23.85 -18.17 33.97
CA ALA A 589 22.85 -17.65 34.90
C ALA A 589 22.71 -16.14 34.72
N TRP A 590 21.55 -15.63 35.11
CA TRP A 590 21.31 -14.21 35.28
C TRP A 590 21.89 -13.78 36.62
N VAL A 591 22.72 -12.74 36.58
CA VAL A 591 23.37 -12.16 37.75
C VAL A 591 22.75 -10.80 38.00
N TYR A 592 22.01 -10.70 39.09
CA TYR A 592 21.53 -9.41 39.58
C TYR A 592 22.65 -8.78 40.42
N THR A 593 23.09 -7.59 40.02
CA THR A 593 24.02 -6.79 40.80
C THR A 593 23.20 -5.63 41.36
N PRO A 594 22.81 -5.65 42.65
CA PRO A 594 22.09 -4.51 43.22
C PRO A 594 22.96 -3.25 43.07
N PRO A 595 22.36 -2.09 42.73
CA PRO A 595 23.12 -0.84 42.63
C PRO A 595 23.85 -0.58 43.94
N SER A 596 25.14 -0.23 43.85
CA SER A 596 25.94 0.06 45.05
C SER A 596 25.29 1.21 45.82
N PRO A 597 25.13 1.11 47.15
CA PRO A 597 24.61 2.22 47.97
C PRO A 597 25.50 3.49 47.91
N GLU A 598 26.69 3.42 47.30
CA GLU A 598 27.63 4.55 47.18
C GLU A 598 27.33 5.51 46.02
N SER A 599 26.39 5.22 45.10
CA SER A 599 26.02 6.16 44.02
C SER A 599 24.95 7.20 44.41
N ASN A 600 24.52 7.22 45.68
CA ASN A 600 23.66 8.27 46.26
C ASN A 600 24.37 9.01 47.41
N ALA A 601 25.71 9.07 47.38
CA ALA A 601 26.54 9.73 48.39
C ALA A 601 26.62 11.27 48.25
N ASP A 602 25.63 11.92 47.60
CA ASP A 602 25.56 13.39 47.48
C ASP A 602 24.18 13.99 47.79
N VAL A 603 23.33 13.27 48.55
CA VAL A 603 22.27 13.90 49.36
C VAL A 603 22.13 13.19 50.72
N THR A 604 23.02 13.49 51.67
CA THR A 604 22.78 13.16 53.10
C THR A 604 22.47 14.42 53.90
N ALA A 605 21.24 14.50 54.41
CA ALA A 605 20.85 15.48 55.42
C ALA A 605 19.76 14.90 56.34
N TYR A 606 20.22 14.34 57.47
CA TYR A 606 19.46 14.07 58.69
C TYR A 606 18.38 12.96 58.67
N ALA A 607 18.84 11.74 58.94
CA ALA A 607 18.17 10.89 59.92
C ALA A 607 18.91 10.99 61.26
N VAL A 608 18.18 10.97 62.39
CA VAL A 608 18.73 10.68 63.72
C VAL A 608 17.80 9.68 64.40
N ASP A 609 18.35 8.51 64.73
CA ASP A 609 17.70 7.45 65.50
C ASP A 609 17.27 7.90 66.90
N VAL A 610 16.20 7.30 67.45
CA VAL A 610 16.31 6.41 68.62
C VAL A 610 15.23 5.31 68.54
N THR A 611 15.57 4.08 68.94
CA THR A 611 14.64 2.95 69.12
C THR A 611 14.20 2.83 70.61
N PRO A 612 13.66 1.70 71.13
CA PRO A 612 12.26 1.66 71.58
C PRO A 612 12.08 1.52 73.10
N THR A 613 10.88 1.77 73.62
CA THR A 613 10.47 1.31 74.95
C THR A 613 8.99 0.93 74.98
N VAL A 614 8.73 -0.33 75.36
CA VAL A 614 7.39 -0.90 75.56
C VAL A 614 7.05 -0.86 77.05
N THR A 615 5.95 -0.23 77.46
CA THR A 615 5.15 -0.69 78.62
C THR A 615 3.74 -0.07 78.61
N THR A 616 2.68 -0.89 78.71
CA THR A 616 1.29 -0.57 79.16
C THR A 616 0.50 0.53 78.40
N GLN A 617 -0.84 0.47 78.27
CA GLN A 617 -1.84 -0.22 79.10
C GLN A 617 -3.08 -0.64 78.27
N ILE A 618 -3.89 -1.54 78.83
CA ILE A 618 -5.06 -2.18 78.18
C ILE A 618 -6.37 -1.58 78.73
N GLN A 619 -7.37 -1.40 77.86
CA GLN A 619 -8.84 -1.27 78.10
C GLN A 619 -9.41 -0.28 79.14
N SER A 620 -10.42 0.48 78.68
CA SER A 620 -11.73 0.68 79.33
C SER A 620 -12.68 1.25 78.26
N GLN A 621 -13.75 0.57 77.82
CA GLN A 621 -15.04 0.28 78.47
C GLN A 621 -15.91 1.52 78.77
N GLN A 622 -16.87 1.74 77.86
CA GLN A 622 -18.30 2.07 78.02
C GLN A 622 -18.80 3.02 79.12
N THR A 623 -19.72 3.91 78.69
CA THR A 623 -20.85 4.52 79.44
C THR A 623 -20.50 5.36 80.68
N SER A 624 -21.22 6.37 81.11
CA SER A 624 -22.32 7.26 80.67
C SER A 624 -22.30 8.37 81.75
N GLU A 625 -22.82 9.58 81.68
CA GLU A 625 -23.87 10.27 80.94
C GLU A 625 -23.77 11.73 81.45
N LEU A 626 -24.13 12.76 80.69
CA LEU A 626 -24.66 14.01 81.30
C LEU A 626 -25.39 14.83 80.24
N THR A 627 -26.70 14.93 80.43
CA THR A 627 -27.69 15.69 79.66
C THR A 627 -27.37 17.18 79.49
N VAL A 628 -27.78 17.79 78.36
CA VAL A 628 -28.80 18.87 78.28
C VAL A 628 -29.41 18.91 76.85
N THR A 629 -30.63 19.43 76.76
CA THR A 629 -31.63 19.37 75.68
C THR A 629 -31.38 20.20 74.40
N PRO A 630 -32.08 19.88 73.29
CA PRO A 630 -31.94 20.57 71.99
C PRO A 630 -32.80 21.85 71.87
N VAL A 631 -32.38 22.79 71.03
CA VAL A 631 -33.23 23.89 70.52
C VAL A 631 -32.98 24.11 69.02
N THR A 632 -34.05 24.01 68.24
CA THR A 632 -34.16 24.22 66.78
C THR A 632 -34.42 25.70 66.42
N PRO A 633 -34.32 26.10 65.13
CA PRO A 633 -34.29 27.51 64.73
C PRO A 633 -35.68 28.17 64.62
N LYS A 634 -35.67 29.51 64.67
CA LYS A 634 -36.70 30.47 64.25
C LYS A 634 -35.95 31.72 63.76
N VAL A 635 -36.12 32.30 62.56
CA VAL A 635 -37.29 32.55 61.69
C VAL A 635 -38.36 33.41 62.36
N GLU A 636 -38.73 34.52 61.68
CA GLU A 636 -40.00 35.28 61.70
C GLU A 636 -39.65 36.76 61.39
N ASN A 637 -40.32 37.56 60.54
CA ASN A 637 -41.72 37.65 60.05
C ASN A 637 -41.73 38.38 58.69
N PHE A 638 -42.77 38.60 57.87
CA PHE A 638 -44.23 38.31 57.75
C PHE A 638 -44.59 38.52 56.24
N SER A 639 -45.76 38.31 55.63
CA SER A 639 -47.10 37.77 55.99
C SER A 639 -47.89 37.45 54.71
N GLU A 640 -48.40 36.22 54.55
CA GLU A 640 -49.83 35.89 54.33
C GLU A 640 -50.67 36.58 53.22
N ASN A 641 -51.29 35.70 52.40
CA ASN A 641 -52.71 35.68 51.98
C ASN A 641 -53.25 36.38 50.71
N LEU A 642 -53.77 35.50 49.83
CA LEU A 642 -55.07 35.49 49.13
C LEU A 642 -55.32 36.31 47.82
N GLU A 643 -55.90 35.56 46.87
CA GLU A 643 -56.91 35.93 45.86
C GLU A 643 -56.61 37.02 44.79
N ASN A 644 -56.52 36.62 43.50
CA ASN A 644 -57.63 36.80 42.54
C ASN A 644 -57.32 36.41 41.06
N GLU A 645 -58.36 35.91 40.40
CA GLU A 645 -58.85 36.17 39.02
C GLU A 645 -57.91 36.21 37.78
N SER A 646 -58.38 35.54 36.71
CA SER A 646 -58.18 35.93 35.29
C SER A 646 -59.29 36.93 34.88
N PRO A 647 -59.35 37.54 33.66
CA PRO A 647 -58.48 37.49 32.47
C PRO A 647 -58.29 38.90 31.78
N VAL A 648 -57.98 38.96 30.45
CA VAL A 648 -58.19 40.10 29.50
C VAL A 648 -57.23 41.31 29.66
N ASP A 649 -56.26 41.57 28.77
CA ASP A 649 -56.29 42.10 27.38
C ASP A 649 -56.46 43.64 27.26
N PHE A 650 -55.63 44.25 26.39
CA PHE A 650 -55.64 45.59 25.76
C PHE A 650 -54.43 45.59 24.78
N GLY A 651 -54.60 45.68 23.46
CA GLY A 651 -54.87 46.91 22.69
C GLY A 651 -53.56 47.66 22.36
N ASP A 652 -53.26 48.13 21.14
CA ASP A 652 -54.12 48.37 19.96
C ASP A 652 -53.27 48.71 18.68
N SER A 653 -53.84 48.52 17.46
CA SER A 653 -53.59 49.30 16.20
C SER A 653 -52.22 49.24 15.45
N ILE A 654 -52.06 49.39 14.09
CA ILE A 654 -52.93 49.60 12.89
C ILE A 654 -52.11 49.35 11.55
N GLU A 655 -52.80 49.27 10.38
CA GLU A 655 -52.35 49.16 8.93
C GLU A 655 -52.41 47.73 8.29
N THR A 656 -53.44 47.33 7.48
CA THR A 656 -53.79 47.60 6.03
C THR A 656 -52.82 46.96 5.02
N ASP A 657 -53.17 46.19 3.97
CA ASP A 657 -54.36 46.06 3.07
C ASP A 657 -54.84 44.57 2.93
N VAL A 658 -56.11 44.15 2.76
CA VAL A 658 -57.17 44.36 1.72
C VAL A 658 -56.99 43.61 0.38
N THR A 659 -57.67 42.44 0.24
CA THR A 659 -58.61 41.97 -0.84
C THR A 659 -58.93 40.48 -0.56
N ASP A 660 -60.18 40.07 -0.25
CA ASP A 660 -61.26 39.65 -1.19
C ASP A 660 -60.92 38.37 -2.01
N VAL A 661 -61.77 37.32 -2.17
CA VAL A 661 -63.21 37.15 -1.80
C VAL A 661 -63.62 35.64 -1.80
N THR A 662 -64.69 35.30 -1.04
CA THR A 662 -65.76 34.25 -1.17
C THR A 662 -65.73 33.18 -2.31
N GLU A 663 -66.32 31.96 -2.27
CA GLU A 663 -67.35 31.29 -1.42
C GLU A 663 -67.63 29.80 -1.87
N TYR A 664 -68.39 29.02 -1.05
CA TYR A 664 -69.44 27.98 -1.36
C TYR A 664 -69.31 26.93 -2.52
N ASP A 665 -69.96 25.74 -2.52
CA ASP A 665 -70.63 24.90 -1.50
C ASP A 665 -70.77 23.42 -2.01
N SER A 666 -71.28 22.53 -1.13
CA SER A 666 -71.81 21.16 -1.31
C SER A 666 -72.26 20.63 -2.70
N ASN A 667 -71.98 19.35 -3.01
CA ASN A 667 -72.97 18.23 -2.99
C ASN A 667 -72.50 16.88 -3.62
N SER A 668 -73.15 15.79 -3.19
CA SER A 668 -73.19 14.41 -3.77
C SER A 668 -74.61 14.16 -4.38
N PRO A 669 -75.09 12.98 -4.86
CA PRO A 669 -74.52 11.60 -4.96
C PRO A 669 -74.90 10.77 -6.26
N ASN A 670 -74.51 9.47 -6.31
CA ASN A 670 -75.13 8.33 -7.06
C ASN A 670 -75.18 8.36 -8.63
N SER A 671 -75.31 7.27 -9.43
CA SER A 671 -75.17 5.79 -9.27
C SER A 671 -75.30 5.07 -10.65
N CYS A 672 -74.73 3.85 -10.80
CA CYS A 672 -75.12 2.72 -11.69
C CYS A 672 -74.99 2.75 -13.25
N ASP A 673 -74.18 1.80 -13.73
CA ASP A 673 -74.45 0.72 -14.72
C ASP A 673 -74.46 0.87 -16.27
N GLU A 674 -73.68 -0.07 -16.86
CA GLU A 674 -73.84 -0.86 -18.10
C GLU A 674 -73.72 -0.28 -19.54
N SER A 675 -72.63 -0.68 -20.23
CA SER A 675 -72.62 -1.59 -21.41
C SER A 675 -71.94 -1.17 -22.75
N VAL A 676 -70.89 -1.95 -23.12
CA VAL A 676 -70.71 -2.70 -24.40
C VAL A 676 -70.09 -2.04 -25.67
N LEU A 677 -68.90 -2.57 -26.06
CA LEU A 677 -68.23 -2.63 -27.40
C LEU A 677 -67.59 -1.32 -27.98
N ASP A 678 -66.41 -1.32 -28.63
CA ASP A 678 -65.42 -2.38 -28.92
C ASP A 678 -64.02 -1.77 -29.27
N GLY A 679 -62.93 -2.55 -29.17
CA GLY A 679 -61.74 -2.37 -30.03
C GLY A 679 -60.43 -1.76 -29.49
N ASN A 680 -59.56 -2.61 -28.91
CA ASN A 680 -58.08 -2.61 -28.98
C ASN A 680 -57.26 -1.33 -28.71
N ALA A 681 -56.64 -1.25 -27.52
CA ALA A 681 -55.18 -1.05 -27.37
C ALA A 681 -54.73 -1.44 -25.95
N SER A 682 -53.76 -2.37 -25.85
CA SER A 682 -53.34 -2.98 -24.58
C SER A 682 -52.42 -2.07 -23.74
N VAL A 683 -52.84 -1.72 -22.51
CA VAL A 683 -51.97 -1.55 -21.33
C VAL A 683 -52.82 -1.78 -20.08
N GLU A 684 -52.64 -2.91 -19.40
CA GLU A 684 -53.06 -3.06 -18.00
C GLU A 684 -51.80 -3.25 -17.14
N PHE A 685 -51.71 -2.46 -16.07
CA PHE A 685 -50.76 -2.65 -14.98
C PHE A 685 -51.48 -3.46 -13.90
N GLU A 686 -51.16 -4.74 -13.79
CA GLU A 686 -51.39 -5.51 -12.55
C GLU A 686 -50.02 -5.86 -11.94
N GLU A 687 -49.95 -5.90 -10.60
CA GLU A 687 -48.72 -6.14 -9.85
C GLU A 687 -48.27 -7.60 -9.97
N GLU A 688 -47.45 -7.90 -10.99
CA GLU A 688 -46.89 -9.23 -11.18
C GLU A 688 -45.57 -9.43 -10.40
N ILE A 689 -45.48 -10.57 -9.72
CA ILE A 689 -44.40 -10.96 -8.82
C ILE A 689 -43.04 -10.90 -9.54
N THR A 690 -42.12 -10.06 -9.06
CA THR A 690 -40.76 -10.00 -9.62
C THR A 690 -39.96 -11.23 -9.18
N VAL A 691 -39.95 -12.24 -10.04
CA VAL A 691 -39.15 -13.47 -9.92
C VAL A 691 -37.67 -13.13 -9.77
N LEU A 692 -36.96 -13.86 -8.89
CA LEU A 692 -35.51 -13.76 -8.75
C LEU A 692 -34.81 -13.95 -10.11
N PRO A 693 -33.75 -13.20 -10.43
CA PRO A 693 -33.04 -13.39 -11.70
C PRO A 693 -32.49 -14.82 -11.79
N GLU A 694 -32.82 -15.50 -12.88
CA GLU A 694 -32.32 -16.83 -13.20
C GLU A 694 -30.79 -16.73 -13.44
N VAL A 695 -30.00 -17.06 -12.41
CA VAL A 695 -28.54 -17.06 -12.52
C VAL A 695 -28.12 -18.21 -13.43
N THR A 696 -27.77 -17.87 -14.68
CA THR A 696 -27.23 -18.83 -15.64
C THR A 696 -25.97 -19.48 -15.09
N ALA A 697 -26.05 -20.78 -14.81
CA ALA A 697 -25.04 -21.51 -14.05
C ALA A 697 -23.67 -21.54 -14.74
N LEU A 698 -22.71 -20.85 -14.14
CA LEU A 698 -21.30 -21.24 -14.21
C LEU A 698 -21.07 -22.42 -13.24
N PRO A 699 -20.14 -23.35 -13.54
CA PRO A 699 -19.96 -24.55 -12.72
C PRO A 699 -19.50 -24.18 -11.31
N PRO A 700 -20.06 -24.79 -10.25
CA PRO A 700 -19.68 -24.48 -8.88
C PRO A 700 -18.22 -24.89 -8.66
N SER A 701 -17.38 -23.89 -8.41
CA SER A 701 -16.04 -24.10 -7.88
C SER A 701 -16.15 -24.67 -6.46
N GLU A 702 -15.14 -25.44 -6.04
CA GLU A 702 -15.17 -26.42 -4.93
C GLU A 702 -15.56 -25.89 -3.53
N TRP A 703 -15.85 -24.60 -3.37
CA TRP A 703 -16.22 -23.96 -2.11
C TRP A 703 -17.74 -23.83 -1.87
N MET A 704 -18.60 -24.04 -2.88
CA MET A 704 -20.07 -24.10 -2.73
C MET A 704 -20.59 -25.55 -2.61
N SER A 705 -20.09 -26.31 -1.63
CA SER A 705 -20.70 -27.59 -1.27
C SER A 705 -22.03 -27.38 -0.55
N GLU A 706 -22.94 -28.36 -0.64
CA GLU A 706 -24.23 -28.32 0.07
C GLU A 706 -24.03 -28.24 1.60
N GLU A 707 -22.99 -28.91 2.11
CA GLU A 707 -22.58 -28.89 3.51
C GLU A 707 -22.16 -27.48 3.98
N ASN A 708 -21.41 -26.73 3.15
CA ASN A 708 -21.04 -25.35 3.45
C ASN A 708 -22.26 -24.42 3.44
N LEU A 709 -23.16 -24.57 2.46
CA LEU A 709 -24.38 -23.76 2.37
C LEU A 709 -25.34 -24.03 3.54
N GLN A 710 -25.38 -25.27 4.04
CA GLN A 710 -26.19 -25.63 5.19
C GLN A 710 -25.59 -25.14 6.52
N ALA A 711 -24.25 -25.07 6.63
CA ALA A 711 -23.58 -24.42 7.76
C ALA A 711 -23.86 -22.90 7.79
N ILE A 712 -23.72 -22.22 6.64
CA ILE A 712 -24.02 -20.77 6.54
C ILE A 712 -25.51 -20.50 6.85
N ALA A 713 -26.42 -21.37 6.40
CA ALA A 713 -27.84 -21.24 6.73
C ALA A 713 -28.09 -21.35 8.25
N ALA A 714 -27.47 -22.33 8.92
CA ALA A 714 -27.57 -22.47 10.36
C ALA A 714 -27.03 -21.23 11.10
N ASP A 715 -25.87 -20.70 10.70
CA ASP A 715 -25.31 -19.48 11.30
C ASP A 715 -26.20 -18.24 11.08
N LEU A 716 -26.87 -18.15 9.92
CA LEU A 716 -27.85 -17.10 9.61
C LEU A 716 -29.12 -17.20 10.48
N GLU A 717 -29.54 -18.38 10.93
CA GLU A 717 -30.67 -18.53 11.86
C GLU A 717 -30.34 -17.94 13.25
N TRP A 718 -29.09 -18.09 13.71
CA TRP A 718 -28.61 -17.50 14.97
C TRP A 718 -28.36 -15.99 14.91
N CYS A 719 -28.33 -15.38 13.74
CA CYS A 719 -28.13 -13.94 13.57
C CYS A 719 -29.34 -13.15 14.06
N VAL A 720 -29.22 -12.34 15.12
CA VAL A 720 -30.36 -11.64 15.77
C VAL A 720 -30.46 -10.15 15.47
N SER A 721 -29.46 -9.54 14.82
CA SER A 721 -29.47 -8.10 14.51
C SER A 721 -28.83 -7.76 13.16
N ILE A 722 -29.14 -6.55 12.66
CA ILE A 722 -28.62 -6.05 11.37
C ILE A 722 -27.09 -5.88 11.40
N GLU A 723 -26.52 -5.51 12.55
CA GLU A 723 -25.07 -5.36 12.73
C GLU A 723 -24.37 -6.72 12.67
N GLN A 724 -24.99 -7.77 13.23
CA GLN A 724 -24.48 -9.14 13.07
C GLN A 724 -24.59 -9.59 11.61
N PHE A 725 -25.70 -9.32 10.93
CA PHE A 725 -25.88 -9.64 9.52
C PHE A 725 -24.86 -8.91 8.62
N GLN A 726 -24.51 -7.68 8.95
CA GLN A 726 -23.45 -6.92 8.28
C GLN A 726 -22.07 -7.57 8.45
N VAL A 727 -21.78 -8.22 9.59
CA VAL A 727 -20.57 -9.02 9.76
C VAL A 727 -20.57 -10.26 8.85
N PHE A 728 -21.71 -10.95 8.71
CA PHE A 728 -21.85 -12.07 7.75
C PHE A 728 -21.58 -11.62 6.30
N MET A 729 -22.13 -10.48 5.89
CA MET A 729 -21.90 -9.86 4.57
C MET A 729 -20.43 -9.50 4.29
N ASN A 730 -19.60 -9.34 5.33
CA ASN A 730 -18.16 -9.09 5.19
C ASN A 730 -17.32 -10.38 5.16
N ILE A 731 -17.87 -11.51 5.64
CA ILE A 731 -17.17 -12.81 5.74
C ILE A 731 -17.46 -13.69 4.52
N TYR A 732 -18.72 -13.71 4.06
CA TYR A 732 -19.19 -14.60 3.00
C TYR A 732 -19.53 -13.84 1.73
N ASN A 733 -19.33 -14.47 0.57
CA ASN A 733 -19.76 -13.91 -0.72
C ASN A 733 -21.29 -13.73 -0.73
N PHE A 734 -21.76 -12.58 -1.19
CA PHE A 734 -23.16 -12.24 -1.40
C PHE A 734 -23.98 -13.36 -2.08
N GLU A 735 -23.45 -13.97 -3.14
CA GLU A 735 -24.14 -15.06 -3.83
C GLU A 735 -24.34 -16.29 -2.92
N ALA A 736 -23.35 -16.64 -2.11
CA ALA A 736 -23.44 -17.74 -1.16
C ALA A 736 -24.39 -17.42 0.00
N LEU A 737 -24.43 -16.16 0.48
CA LEU A 737 -25.40 -15.72 1.48
C LEU A 737 -26.83 -15.76 0.95
N MET A 738 -27.08 -15.32 -0.29
CA MET A 738 -28.40 -15.38 -0.92
C MET A 738 -28.88 -16.83 -1.11
N VAL A 739 -27.97 -17.72 -1.52
CA VAL A 739 -28.24 -19.14 -1.72
C VAL A 739 -28.38 -19.88 -0.38
N ALA A 740 -27.68 -19.47 0.69
CA ALA A 740 -27.85 -20.03 2.03
C ALA A 740 -29.13 -19.50 2.73
N ALA A 741 -29.46 -18.23 2.56
CA ALA A 741 -30.66 -17.61 3.15
C ALA A 741 -31.94 -18.34 2.72
N SER A 742 -32.06 -18.76 1.46
CA SER A 742 -33.22 -19.53 0.97
C SER A 742 -33.38 -20.93 1.60
N ARG A 743 -32.39 -21.40 2.38
CA ARG A 743 -32.44 -22.63 3.18
C ARG A 743 -32.85 -22.41 4.65
N THR A 744 -32.96 -21.16 5.10
CA THR A 744 -33.40 -20.80 6.47
C THR A 744 -34.93 -20.79 6.61
N GLU A 745 -35.46 -20.79 7.84
CA GLU A 745 -36.90 -20.59 8.07
C GLU A 745 -37.47 -19.33 7.37
N ALA A 746 -38.72 -19.39 6.88
CA ALA A 746 -39.33 -18.31 6.10
C ALA A 746 -39.38 -16.94 6.83
N SER A 747 -39.60 -16.95 8.14
CA SER A 747 -39.52 -15.76 9.02
C SER A 747 -38.13 -15.11 9.00
N LYS A 748 -37.07 -15.94 8.92
CA LYS A 748 -35.68 -15.51 8.82
C LYS A 748 -35.37 -14.94 7.45
N GLN A 749 -35.91 -15.53 6.38
CA GLN A 749 -35.76 -15.03 5.01
C GLN A 749 -36.31 -13.62 4.85
N GLU A 750 -37.48 -13.33 5.44
CA GLU A 750 -38.06 -11.98 5.43
C GLU A 750 -37.23 -10.99 6.25
N GLN A 751 -36.75 -11.39 7.43
CA GLN A 751 -35.89 -10.54 8.27
C GLN A 751 -34.55 -10.22 7.58
N ILE A 752 -33.93 -11.19 6.91
CA ILE A 752 -32.71 -11.01 6.12
C ILE A 752 -32.95 -10.05 4.95
N LYS A 753 -34.06 -10.19 4.19
CA LYS A 753 -34.43 -9.26 3.12
C LYS A 753 -34.63 -7.83 3.64
N LEU A 754 -35.26 -7.66 4.80
CA LEU A 754 -35.44 -6.35 5.43
C LEU A 754 -34.08 -5.70 5.79
N TRP A 755 -33.18 -6.47 6.39
CA TRP A 755 -31.83 -6.01 6.73
C TRP A 755 -30.99 -5.67 5.48
N MET A 756 -31.10 -6.43 4.40
CA MET A 756 -30.47 -6.10 3.12
C MET A 756 -30.96 -4.76 2.57
N ASN A 757 -32.27 -4.56 2.49
CA ASN A 757 -32.86 -3.31 2.01
C ASN A 757 -32.46 -2.11 2.88
N GLN A 758 -32.36 -2.30 4.19
CA GLN A 758 -31.87 -1.27 5.12
C GLN A 758 -30.38 -0.96 4.93
N LEU A 759 -29.54 -1.97 4.69
CA LEU A 759 -28.10 -1.78 4.42
C LEU A 759 -27.82 -1.17 3.04
N ASP A 760 -28.65 -1.45 2.03
CA ASP A 760 -28.52 -0.83 0.71
C ASP A 760 -29.08 0.60 0.67
N ALA A 761 -30.08 0.94 1.51
CA ALA A 761 -30.54 2.32 1.70
C ALA A 761 -29.58 3.20 2.53
N LEU A 762 -28.54 2.60 3.13
CA LEU A 762 -27.47 3.29 3.88
C LEU A 762 -26.18 3.47 3.05
N LYS A 763 -26.16 3.06 1.78
CA LYS A 763 -25.07 3.25 0.82
C LYS A 763 -25.34 4.41 -0.12
#